data_AF-A0A0F9KYL7-F1
#
_entry.id   AF-A0A0F9KYL7-F1
#
_cell.length_a   1.000
_cell.length_b   1.000
_cell.length_c   1.000
_cell.angle_alpha   90.00
_cell.angle_beta   90.00
_cell.angle_gamma   90.00
#
_symmetry.space_group_name_H-M   'P 1'
#
loop_
_entity.id
_entity.type
_entity.pdbx_description
1 polymer ?
#
loop_
_entity_poly.entity_id
_entity_poly.type
_entity_poly.pdbx_seq_one_letter_code
_entity_poly.pdbx_strand_id
1 'polypeptide(L)'
;NFGVPGLGLKRGLSENRVIAPYATGLASMIDPAAAVENYQRLRSIGACVRYGFFEALDFTPSRVQSGSNVAIVRSFMAHHQGMTIVAILNCLRDGLMRSRFHREPCIQACELLLQERMPRDVAIGHPRAEEVRESASVNASEANTVRHIKVAMDVEPTTHLLSNGRYTVMLTATGTGYSRWGNFAITRWHSDPSCDNSGSFILLRDVETAKSWSSTAQPFTSSGGEFTPCVFSEDHARFMKIDGNLTTTMDVLVSGEDDGEVRKIAISNQGHFSHEIELTSFAELVLATAANDNAHPAFAKMFVQTEFNQEYKAIIATRRKRSADDADIWLGHFAIIEGEITAEPQYETSRAEFIGRGNNLVNAQAMTLTSCSSSKKLSNTVGCVLDPILSLRYRIKVPAQGAVNIAFWTVVASSKEKLIAMIDRHHDANAYDRAKTLAWTQAQVQLRHLGSEYTEVADFQRLAAPILYADPRFKASSADIIKGIKCQSELWAQSISGDLPIVLLLIDDIEDIAKVKQLLRAHEYWRMKCLAVDLVIINEHPSGYMQDLHNAIETAVRSSQSRPSFNHDYLAEQSIGAVHVFRADMINSGTRDMLHAIARVVLVARHGFINKQFFLRTAKTRKHALTSMLNQQPRTLNTNTPLPKAHLPELEFFNGLGGFADNGREYVIRLHNGECTPAPWLNVIANPRFGFHVSAEGSGYTWSENSRENQLTTWSNDAVSDPIGEIAYVCDKDSGEIYTATAQPLQDKGSYIIHHGFGFSRFKHQVSGLSLDLLHYVPLDDAIKISRLTIHNESGRKRRLSVTAYVEWVLGTSRSTADCFITSSLDTNSNTILLHNRWGMAFPERVAFVDMAGAQTAWTTDRSEFLGRNGSKAAPRALSQQVSLSGTVGAGYDHCSALQTNIELADGESREVIMFIGQGDCEQHALELVSNYRQRDLDEVFAGVQNHWQTLLNKVQVKTPDRAMDIMLNGWLMYQTIACRIWARSSFYQASGAYGFRDQLQDGMAITLSQPAITRAHILRAAGRQFVEGDVQHWWLPHSGQGVRTHISDDRVWLALATANYI
;
A
#
# COMPACT_ATOMS: atom_id res chain seq x y z
N ASN A 1 33.09 -10.31 24.80
CA ASN A 1 33.49 -11.61 25.39
C ASN A 1 34.97 -11.83 25.10
N PHE A 2 35.85 -11.34 25.97
CA PHE A 2 37.29 -11.60 25.89
C PHE A 2 37.70 -12.32 27.18
N GLY A 3 38.58 -13.33 27.10
CA GLY A 3 39.09 -14.04 28.27
C GLY A 3 38.81 -15.54 28.27
N VAL A 4 39.23 -16.22 29.35
CA VAL A 4 39.08 -17.67 29.51
C VAL A 4 37.60 -17.99 29.76
N PRO A 5 36.94 -18.78 28.88
CA PRO A 5 35.50 -19.03 28.99
C PRO A 5 35.01 -19.57 30.33
N GLY A 6 35.82 -20.40 30.98
CA GLY A 6 35.49 -21.01 32.28
C GLY A 6 35.52 -20.07 33.47
N LEU A 7 36.03 -18.84 33.32
CA LEU A 7 36.09 -17.82 34.38
C LEU A 7 35.00 -16.75 34.25
N GLY A 8 34.21 -16.78 33.18
CA GLY A 8 33.18 -15.76 32.97
C GLY A 8 31.86 -16.12 33.64
N LEU A 9 31.25 -15.12 34.27
CA LEU A 9 29.93 -15.21 34.91
C LEU A 9 28.79 -15.54 33.93
N LYS A 10 29.02 -15.37 32.63
CA LYS A 10 28.05 -15.65 31.56
C LYS A 10 28.21 -17.09 31.06
N ARG A 11 27.14 -17.89 31.12
CA ARG A 11 27.09 -19.24 30.52
C ARG A 11 27.20 -19.16 28.99
N GLY A 12 27.79 -20.17 28.34
CA GLY A 12 27.96 -20.23 26.88
C GLY A 12 29.19 -19.48 26.32
N LEU A 13 30.09 -18.99 27.16
CA LEU A 13 31.33 -18.33 26.70
C LEU A 13 32.27 -19.28 25.94
N SER A 14 32.16 -20.60 26.14
CA SER A 14 32.97 -21.63 25.45
C SER A 14 32.72 -21.67 23.94
N GLU A 15 31.58 -21.14 23.49
CA GLU A 15 31.18 -21.07 22.08
C GLU A 15 31.87 -19.92 21.32
N ASN A 16 32.51 -18.97 22.02
CA ASN A 16 33.17 -17.81 21.40
C ASN A 16 34.67 -17.87 21.64
N ARG A 17 35.46 -18.15 20.60
CA ARG A 17 36.93 -18.23 20.68
C ARG A 17 37.57 -16.95 20.17
N VAL A 18 37.34 -15.83 20.86
CA VAL A 18 37.86 -14.52 20.46
C VAL A 18 39.05 -14.10 21.33
N ILE A 19 40.16 -13.75 20.70
CA ILE A 19 41.38 -13.25 21.36
C ILE A 19 41.50 -11.74 21.14
N ALA A 20 41.76 -10.99 22.21
CA ALA A 20 42.06 -9.56 22.16
C ALA A 20 43.56 -9.31 22.43
N PRO A 21 44.33 -8.80 21.46
CA PRO A 21 45.75 -8.53 21.65
C PRO A 21 46.09 -7.51 22.75
N TYR A 22 45.20 -6.55 23.06
CA TYR A 22 45.45 -5.61 24.18
C TYR A 22 45.43 -6.30 25.55
N ALA A 23 44.71 -7.42 25.68
CA ALA A 23 44.67 -8.21 26.92
C ALA A 23 46.04 -8.86 27.20
N THR A 24 46.77 -9.25 26.15
CA THR A 24 48.18 -9.68 26.26
C THR A 24 49.06 -8.55 26.83
N GLY A 25 48.78 -7.31 26.44
CA GLY A 25 49.47 -6.12 26.94
C GLY A 25 49.23 -5.91 28.42
N LEU A 26 47.97 -6.00 28.86
CA LEU A 26 47.61 -5.93 30.28
C LEU A 26 48.26 -7.06 31.09
N ALA A 27 48.30 -8.28 30.55
CA ALA A 27 48.89 -9.46 31.19
C ALA A 27 50.40 -9.33 31.42
N SER A 28 51.10 -8.46 30.68
CA SER A 28 52.52 -8.20 30.90
C SER A 28 52.85 -7.69 32.31
N MET A 29 51.88 -7.07 33.00
CA MET A 29 52.07 -6.63 34.39
C MET A 29 51.99 -7.77 35.42
N ILE A 30 51.63 -8.98 34.99
CA ILE A 30 51.53 -10.20 35.82
C ILE A 30 52.62 -11.20 35.41
N ASP A 31 52.69 -11.54 34.11
CA ASP A 31 53.68 -12.46 33.54
C ASP A 31 54.26 -11.87 32.23
N PRO A 32 55.37 -11.12 32.32
CA PRO A 32 55.97 -10.46 31.16
C PRO A 32 56.48 -11.45 30.11
N ALA A 33 57.01 -12.61 30.52
CA ALA A 33 57.63 -13.57 29.62
C ALA A 33 56.58 -14.24 28.74
N ALA A 34 55.47 -14.69 29.34
CA ALA A 34 54.35 -15.29 28.61
C ALA A 34 53.66 -14.28 27.68
N ALA A 35 53.57 -13.00 28.09
CA ALA A 35 53.00 -11.95 27.25
C ALA A 35 53.83 -11.70 25.97
N VAL A 36 55.16 -11.73 26.08
CA VAL A 36 56.07 -11.59 24.93
C VAL A 36 55.92 -12.76 23.97
N GLU A 37 55.90 -13.99 24.48
CA GLU A 37 55.70 -15.20 23.66
C GLU A 37 54.35 -15.14 22.91
N ASN A 38 53.28 -14.75 23.61
CA ASN A 38 51.96 -14.65 22.99
C ASN A 38 51.91 -13.54 21.92
N TYR A 39 52.58 -12.40 22.12
CA TYR A 39 52.67 -11.37 21.09
C TYR A 39 53.43 -11.84 19.84
N GLN A 40 54.48 -12.64 20.00
CA GLN A 40 55.19 -13.25 18.87
C GLN A 40 54.26 -14.19 18.08
N ARG A 41 53.46 -14.99 18.80
CA ARG A 41 52.46 -15.89 18.18
C ARG A 41 51.32 -15.13 17.48
N LEU A 42 50.83 -14.05 18.07
CA LEU A 42 49.83 -13.18 17.44
C LEU A 42 50.41 -12.53 16.16
N ARG A 43 51.67 -12.11 16.19
CA ARG A 43 52.34 -11.56 15.03
C ARG A 43 52.50 -12.59 13.90
N SER A 44 52.83 -13.85 14.21
CA SER A 44 52.98 -14.90 13.19
C SER A 44 51.68 -15.27 12.47
N ILE A 45 50.52 -15.00 13.07
CA ILE A 45 49.19 -15.21 12.46
C ILE A 45 48.62 -13.94 11.81
N GLY A 46 49.45 -12.91 11.60
CA GLY A 46 49.05 -11.68 10.90
C GLY A 46 48.28 -10.66 11.75
N ALA A 47 48.30 -10.78 13.08
CA ALA A 47 47.58 -9.86 13.97
C ALA A 47 48.19 -8.45 14.07
N CYS A 48 49.40 -8.24 13.55
CA CYS A 48 50.15 -7.00 13.71
C CYS A 48 50.58 -6.44 12.37
N VAL A 49 50.33 -5.14 12.16
CA VAL A 49 50.75 -4.40 10.96
C VAL A 49 51.39 -3.06 11.37
N ARG A 50 51.53 -2.11 10.45
CA ARG A 50 52.18 -0.80 10.66
C ARG A 50 51.68 -0.04 11.90
N TYR A 51 50.40 -0.15 12.23
CA TYR A 51 49.76 0.59 13.34
C TYR A 51 49.65 -0.21 14.65
N GLY A 52 50.33 -1.35 14.76
CA GLY A 52 50.29 -2.21 15.94
C GLY A 52 49.39 -3.44 15.75
N PHE A 53 48.93 -4.00 16.86
CA PHE A 53 48.04 -5.17 16.86
C PHE A 53 46.59 -4.75 16.60
N PHE A 54 45.87 -5.55 15.81
CA PHE A 54 44.43 -5.42 15.60
C PHE A 54 43.63 -5.67 16.88
N GLU A 55 42.38 -5.20 16.91
CA GLU A 55 41.53 -5.27 18.11
C GLU A 55 41.16 -6.69 18.56
N ALA A 56 40.83 -7.57 17.61
CA ALA A 56 40.33 -8.89 17.92
C ALA A 56 40.63 -9.90 16.80
N LEU A 57 40.84 -11.15 17.21
CA LEU A 57 40.97 -12.32 16.34
C LEU A 57 39.93 -13.35 16.75
N ASP A 58 39.01 -13.67 15.85
CA ASP A 58 37.92 -14.61 16.10
C ASP A 58 38.23 -15.99 15.48
N PHE A 59 38.36 -17.00 16.34
CA PHE A 59 38.58 -18.40 15.99
C PHE A 59 37.30 -19.24 16.09
N THR A 60 36.13 -18.61 16.17
CA THR A 60 34.85 -19.31 16.31
C THR A 60 34.46 -19.98 14.99
N PRO A 61 34.35 -21.33 14.91
CA PRO A 61 34.16 -22.04 13.64
C PRO A 61 32.98 -21.57 12.78
N SER A 62 31.87 -21.16 13.41
CA SER A 62 30.68 -20.64 12.72
C SER A 62 30.82 -19.21 12.16
N ARG A 63 31.89 -18.49 12.49
CA ARG A 63 32.12 -17.09 12.08
C ARG A 63 33.32 -16.91 11.16
N VAL A 64 33.98 -18.02 10.80
CA VAL A 64 35.13 -18.02 9.90
C VAL A 64 34.68 -18.54 8.53
N GLN A 65 35.07 -17.85 7.46
CA GLN A 65 34.76 -18.25 6.08
C GLN A 65 35.41 -19.60 5.75
N SER A 66 34.76 -20.39 4.88
CA SER A 66 35.26 -21.69 4.43
C SER A 66 36.68 -21.57 3.83
N GLY A 67 37.64 -22.34 4.36
CA GLY A 67 39.06 -22.31 3.96
C GLY A 67 39.97 -21.39 4.80
N SER A 68 39.43 -20.64 5.77
CA SER A 68 40.21 -19.85 6.73
C SER A 68 40.13 -20.44 8.14
N ASN A 69 41.16 -20.21 8.96
CA ASN A 69 41.22 -20.69 10.35
C ASN A 69 41.00 -19.59 11.41
N VAL A 70 40.94 -18.32 10.99
CA VAL A 70 40.74 -17.15 11.87
C VAL A 70 40.15 -15.98 11.06
N ALA A 71 39.23 -15.23 11.67
CA ALA A 71 38.75 -13.95 11.16
C ALA A 71 39.40 -12.80 11.95
N ILE A 72 40.15 -11.93 11.27
CA ILE A 72 40.85 -10.79 11.89
C ILE A 72 39.98 -9.54 11.78
N VAL A 73 39.64 -8.94 12.92
CA VAL A 73 38.92 -7.65 12.96
C VAL A 73 39.92 -6.53 12.68
N ARG A 74 39.96 -6.05 11.44
CA ARG A 74 40.91 -5.03 10.97
C ARG A 74 40.56 -3.62 11.45
N SER A 75 40.53 -3.42 12.76
CA SER A 75 40.31 -2.13 13.42
C SER A 75 41.49 -1.80 14.35
N PHE A 76 41.66 -0.51 14.66
CA PHE A 76 42.57 -0.01 15.69
C PHE A 76 41.82 0.99 16.57
N MET A 77 41.82 0.76 17.88
CA MET A 77 41.21 1.60 18.88
C MET A 77 42.31 2.28 19.68
N ALA A 78 42.34 3.61 19.64
CA ALA A 78 43.35 4.40 20.32
C ALA A 78 43.46 4.09 21.81
N HIS A 79 42.33 3.80 22.48
CA HIS A 79 42.32 3.44 23.90
C HIS A 79 42.94 2.07 24.17
N HIS A 80 42.73 1.05 23.33
CA HIS A 80 43.36 -0.27 23.51
C HIS A 80 44.87 -0.25 23.21
N GLN A 81 45.30 0.57 22.25
CA GLN A 81 46.74 0.85 22.05
C GLN A 81 47.32 1.58 23.26
N GLY A 82 46.61 2.59 23.78
CA GLY A 82 46.98 3.30 25.00
C GLY A 82 47.11 2.38 26.22
N MET A 83 46.14 1.50 26.44
CA MET A 83 46.17 0.49 27.51
C MET A 83 47.38 -0.42 27.40
N THR A 84 47.68 -0.89 26.19
CA THR A 84 48.85 -1.75 25.92
C THR A 84 50.16 -1.02 26.24
N ILE A 85 50.32 0.22 25.77
CA ILE A 85 51.51 1.04 26.02
C ILE A 85 51.68 1.31 27.52
N VAL A 86 50.61 1.68 28.22
CA VAL A 86 50.64 1.96 29.66
C VAL A 86 50.97 0.70 30.46
N ALA A 87 50.43 -0.46 30.07
CA ALA A 87 50.73 -1.73 30.73
C ALA A 87 52.21 -2.13 30.57
N ILE A 88 52.76 -2.02 29.36
CA ILE A 88 54.19 -2.26 29.09
C ILE A 88 55.05 -1.27 29.87
N LEU A 89 54.68 0.02 29.89
CA LEU A 89 55.41 1.04 30.66
C LEU A 89 55.40 0.72 32.16
N ASN A 90 54.25 0.31 32.71
CA ASN A 90 54.16 -0.13 34.09
C ASN A 90 55.03 -1.36 34.36
N CYS A 91 55.10 -2.32 33.44
CA CYS A 91 55.98 -3.47 33.57
C CYS A 91 57.47 -3.06 33.55
N LEU A 92 57.87 -2.09 32.72
CA LEU A 92 59.27 -1.66 32.55
C LEU A 92 59.76 -0.62 33.58
N ARG A 93 58.83 -0.04 34.35
CA ARG A 93 59.09 1.07 35.28
C ARG A 93 58.39 0.86 36.63
N ASP A 94 58.24 -0.39 37.04
CA ASP A 94 57.68 -0.78 38.35
C ASP A 94 56.39 -0.02 38.72
N GLY A 95 55.42 0.00 37.81
CA GLY A 95 54.09 0.55 38.04
C GLY A 95 54.00 2.07 38.10
N LEU A 96 54.98 2.81 37.56
CA LEU A 96 55.07 4.28 37.61
C LEU A 96 53.76 5.01 37.27
N MET A 97 53.02 4.58 36.25
CA MET A 97 51.76 5.24 35.86
C MET A 97 50.64 4.97 36.87
N ARG A 98 50.61 3.78 37.49
CA ARG A 98 49.69 3.52 38.61
C ARG A 98 50.04 4.43 39.79
N SER A 99 51.32 4.54 40.14
CA SER A 99 51.74 5.41 41.24
C SER A 99 51.40 6.89 40.99
N ARG A 100 51.49 7.35 39.75
CA ARG A 100 51.03 8.70 39.36
C ARG A 100 49.52 8.84 39.47
N PHE A 101 48.76 7.86 38.99
CA PHE A 101 47.30 7.85 39.04
C PHE A 101 46.78 7.90 40.48
N HIS A 102 47.33 7.07 41.38
CA HIS A 102 46.95 7.03 42.80
C HIS A 102 47.49 8.21 43.63
N ARG A 103 48.35 9.06 43.07
CA ARG A 103 48.82 10.30 43.72
C ARG A 103 47.88 11.49 43.51
N GLU A 104 46.97 11.40 42.54
CA GLU A 104 46.05 12.49 42.22
C GLU A 104 44.98 12.64 43.32
N PRO A 105 44.80 13.82 43.93
CA PRO A 105 43.88 14.00 45.06
C PRO A 105 42.44 13.56 44.78
N CYS A 106 41.94 13.76 43.55
CA CYS A 106 40.59 13.33 43.17
C CYS A 106 40.45 11.80 43.08
N ILE A 107 41.52 11.09 42.75
CA ILE A 107 41.56 9.62 42.74
C ILE A 107 41.67 9.10 44.17
N GLN A 108 42.48 9.73 45.02
CA GLN A 108 42.60 9.37 46.44
C GLN A 108 41.25 9.49 47.17
N ALA A 109 40.47 10.53 46.87
CA ALA A 109 39.13 10.72 47.44
C ALA A 109 38.15 9.59 47.10
N CYS A 110 38.36 8.89 45.98
CA CYS A 110 37.50 7.82 45.47
C CYS A 110 38.19 6.45 45.45
N GLU A 111 39.36 6.30 46.07
CA GLU A 111 40.24 5.13 45.92
C GLU A 111 39.56 3.82 46.38
N LEU A 112 38.70 3.90 47.38
CA LEU A 112 37.89 2.76 47.87
C LEU A 112 36.90 2.24 46.82
N LEU A 113 36.45 3.06 45.87
CA LEU A 113 35.56 2.66 44.78
C LEU A 113 36.32 1.93 43.66
N LEU A 114 37.66 2.04 43.63
CA LEU A 114 38.53 1.38 42.66
C LEU A 114 39.00 -0.01 43.14
N GLN A 115 38.64 -0.41 44.36
CA GLN A 115 38.97 -1.71 44.92
C GLN A 115 37.76 -2.66 44.80
N GLU A 116 37.88 -3.69 43.97
CA GLU A 116 36.91 -4.78 43.93
C GLU A 116 37.17 -5.74 45.11
N ARG A 117 36.36 -5.65 46.18
CA ARG A 117 36.50 -6.54 47.34
C ARG A 117 35.93 -7.92 47.02
N MET A 118 36.77 -8.94 47.09
CA MET A 118 36.34 -10.35 47.07
C MET A 118 35.35 -10.63 48.23
N PRO A 119 34.15 -11.16 47.97
CA PRO A 119 33.24 -11.61 49.01
C PRO A 119 33.91 -12.67 49.90
N ARG A 120 33.71 -12.60 51.23
CA ARG A 120 34.33 -13.53 52.18
C ARG A 120 33.80 -14.98 52.08
N ASP A 121 32.64 -15.16 51.45
CA ASP A 121 32.02 -16.46 51.23
C ASP A 121 31.79 -16.69 49.72
N VAL A 122 32.84 -17.15 49.02
CA VAL A 122 32.71 -17.64 47.64
C VAL A 122 32.72 -19.17 47.69
N ALA A 123 31.56 -19.79 47.43
CA ALA A 123 31.52 -21.20 47.08
C ALA A 123 32.20 -21.37 45.70
N ILE A 124 33.46 -21.82 45.70
CA ILE A 124 34.20 -22.12 44.47
C ILE A 124 33.60 -23.40 43.88
N GLY A 125 32.55 -23.24 43.07
CA GLY A 125 32.11 -24.28 42.15
C GLY A 125 33.10 -24.38 41.02
N HIS A 126 33.97 -25.40 41.01
CA HIS A 126 34.77 -25.72 39.83
C HIS A 126 33.82 -26.12 38.68
N PRO A 127 33.80 -25.42 37.54
CA PRO A 127 33.02 -25.86 36.39
C PRO A 127 33.52 -27.23 35.94
N ARG A 128 32.63 -28.22 35.92
CA ARG A 128 32.95 -29.59 35.50
C ARG A 128 33.24 -29.60 33.99
N ALA A 129 34.36 -30.21 33.61
CA ALA A 129 34.82 -30.29 32.21
C ALA A 129 33.84 -31.00 31.24
N GLU A 130 32.80 -31.66 31.76
CA GLU A 130 31.76 -32.33 30.97
C GLU A 130 30.75 -31.34 30.35
N GLU A 131 30.45 -30.20 30.99
CA GLU A 131 29.56 -29.16 30.43
C GLU A 131 30.18 -28.42 29.22
N VAL A 132 31.49 -28.58 29.00
CA VAL A 132 32.23 -27.93 27.90
C VAL A 132 32.20 -28.77 26.60
N ARG A 133 31.85 -30.06 26.68
CA ARG A 133 31.84 -30.96 25.52
C ARG A 133 30.47 -31.16 24.89
N GLU A 134 29.38 -31.07 25.65
CA GLU A 134 28.02 -31.29 25.11
C GLU A 134 27.50 -30.16 24.21
N SER A 135 28.03 -28.93 24.33
CA SER A 135 27.61 -27.79 23.49
C SER A 135 28.28 -27.74 22.11
N ALA A 136 29.32 -28.56 21.87
CA ALA A 136 30.12 -28.49 20.64
C ALA A 136 29.58 -29.36 19.49
N SER A 137 28.72 -30.35 19.77
CA SER A 137 28.29 -31.34 18.76
C SER A 137 26.91 -31.10 18.14
N VAL A 138 26.13 -30.10 18.58
CA VAL A 138 24.76 -29.90 18.09
C VAL A 138 24.63 -28.79 17.02
N ASN A 139 25.55 -27.83 16.92
CA ASN A 139 25.28 -26.57 16.18
C ASN A 139 26.04 -26.39 14.85
N ALA A 140 26.47 -27.47 14.19
CA ALA A 140 27.09 -27.37 12.86
C ALA A 140 26.09 -27.36 11.68
N SER A 141 24.77 -27.33 11.96
CA SER A 141 23.72 -27.47 10.94
C SER A 141 22.51 -26.54 11.19
N GLU A 142 22.73 -25.29 11.60
CA GLU A 142 21.69 -24.25 11.50
C GLU A 142 22.12 -23.22 10.47
N ALA A 143 21.91 -23.56 9.20
CA ALA A 143 21.83 -22.55 8.15
C ALA A 143 20.81 -21.49 8.58
N ASN A 144 21.17 -20.21 8.41
CA ASN A 144 20.26 -19.06 8.46
C ASN A 144 18.84 -19.50 8.07
N THR A 145 17.80 -19.21 8.86
CA THR A 145 16.40 -19.51 8.49
C THR A 145 15.95 -18.67 7.30
N VAL A 146 16.43 -19.09 6.15
CA VAL A 146 16.07 -18.58 4.84
C VAL A 146 14.72 -19.21 4.48
N ARG A 147 13.70 -18.38 4.29
CA ARG A 147 12.42 -18.83 3.77
C ARG A 147 12.48 -18.85 2.25
N HIS A 148 12.42 -20.04 1.67
CA HIS A 148 12.23 -20.21 0.23
C HIS A 148 10.73 -20.23 -0.06
N ILE A 149 10.23 -19.18 -0.71
CA ILE A 149 8.82 -19.03 -1.03
C ILE A 149 8.66 -19.24 -2.53
N LYS A 150 7.88 -20.24 -2.92
CA LYS A 150 7.50 -20.43 -4.31
C LYS A 150 6.66 -19.24 -4.75
N VAL A 151 7.10 -18.54 -5.78
CA VAL A 151 6.32 -17.47 -6.42
C VAL A 151 5.11 -18.14 -7.08
N ALA A 152 3.92 -17.89 -6.53
CA ALA A 152 2.67 -18.42 -7.05
C ALA A 152 1.66 -17.28 -7.14
N MET A 153 1.13 -17.05 -8.34
CA MET A 153 0.22 -15.93 -8.59
C MET A 153 -1.17 -16.15 -7.99
N ASP A 154 -1.56 -17.39 -7.71
CA ASP A 154 -2.88 -17.78 -7.18
C ASP A 154 -2.90 -18.04 -5.66
N VAL A 155 -1.89 -17.57 -4.92
CA VAL A 155 -1.79 -17.77 -3.46
C VAL A 155 -1.82 -16.44 -2.72
N GLU A 156 -2.36 -16.46 -1.51
CA GLU A 156 -2.35 -15.32 -0.59
C GLU A 156 -0.97 -14.67 -0.49
N PRO A 157 -0.91 -13.33 -0.36
CA PRO A 157 0.35 -12.60 -0.28
C PRO A 157 1.23 -13.17 0.83
N THR A 158 2.49 -13.43 0.51
CA THR A 158 3.52 -13.75 1.51
C THR A 158 4.46 -12.56 1.61
N THR A 159 4.53 -11.95 2.79
CA THR A 159 5.31 -10.73 3.03
C THR A 159 6.65 -11.01 3.69
N HIS A 160 7.53 -10.04 3.60
CA HIS A 160 8.79 -9.97 4.32
C HIS A 160 9.12 -8.53 4.70
N LEU A 161 9.48 -8.32 5.96
CA LEU A 161 9.84 -7.02 6.51
C LEU A 161 11.35 -6.93 6.73
N LEU A 162 11.96 -5.89 6.18
CA LEU A 162 13.35 -5.49 6.39
C LEU A 162 13.36 -4.11 7.03
N SER A 163 14.19 -3.90 8.06
CA SER A 163 14.24 -2.61 8.75
C SER A 163 15.54 -2.43 9.51
N ASN A 164 16.04 -1.19 9.55
CA ASN A 164 17.11 -0.79 10.46
C ASN A 164 16.55 -0.15 11.76
N GLY A 165 15.22 -0.17 11.95
CA GLY A 165 14.49 0.43 13.06
C GLY A 165 13.98 1.86 12.78
N ARG A 166 14.33 2.47 11.64
CA ARG A 166 13.81 3.77 11.20
C ARG A 166 13.34 3.72 9.75
N TYR A 167 14.18 3.20 8.85
CA TYR A 167 13.81 2.89 7.47
C TYR A 167 13.31 1.45 7.38
N THR A 168 12.17 1.24 6.74
CA THR A 168 11.52 -0.06 6.62
C THR A 168 11.08 -0.32 5.19
N VAL A 169 11.33 -1.54 4.72
CA VAL A 169 10.85 -2.06 3.45
C VAL A 169 9.99 -3.28 3.73
N MET A 170 8.78 -3.28 3.18
CA MET A 170 7.94 -4.47 3.11
C MET A 170 7.91 -4.94 1.66
N LEU A 171 8.15 -6.24 1.44
CA LEU A 171 8.07 -6.87 0.11
C LEU A 171 7.14 -8.07 0.15
N THR A 172 6.41 -8.30 -0.93
CA THR A 172 5.71 -9.56 -1.18
C THR A 172 6.57 -10.52 -2.00
N ALA A 173 6.19 -11.80 -2.04
CA ALA A 173 6.81 -12.78 -2.92
C ALA A 173 6.70 -12.45 -4.43
N THR A 174 5.78 -11.55 -4.82
CA THR A 174 5.64 -11.07 -6.21
C THR A 174 6.42 -9.77 -6.46
N GLY A 175 7.04 -9.17 -5.43
CA GLY A 175 7.89 -7.99 -5.54
C GLY A 175 7.21 -6.64 -5.27
N THR A 176 5.93 -6.65 -4.93
CA THR A 176 5.19 -5.44 -4.50
C THR A 176 5.51 -5.07 -3.06
N GLY A 177 5.07 -3.90 -2.63
CA GLY A 177 5.20 -3.47 -1.23
C GLY A 177 5.50 -1.99 -1.08
N TYR A 178 6.11 -1.61 0.04
CA TYR A 178 6.35 -0.21 0.38
C TYR A 178 7.72 0.04 0.97
N SER A 179 8.13 1.31 0.93
CA SER A 179 9.26 1.86 1.66
C SER A 179 8.78 3.00 2.57
N ARG A 180 9.25 3.03 3.82
CA ARG A 180 8.85 3.99 4.85
C ARG A 180 10.04 4.47 5.67
N TRP A 181 9.99 5.72 6.11
CA TRP A 181 10.93 6.31 7.06
C TRP A 181 10.15 6.83 8.27
N GLY A 182 10.20 6.09 9.38
CA GLY A 182 9.28 6.28 10.51
C GLY A 182 7.81 6.23 10.06
N ASN A 183 7.08 7.31 10.31
CA ASN A 183 5.67 7.45 9.90
C ASN A 183 5.47 7.98 8.48
N PHE A 184 6.54 8.38 7.80
CA PHE A 184 6.47 8.89 6.44
C PHE A 184 6.53 7.74 5.43
N ALA A 185 5.52 7.67 4.57
CA ALA A 185 5.58 6.88 3.35
C ALA A 185 6.59 7.51 2.39
N ILE A 186 7.55 6.70 1.96
CA ILE A 186 8.49 7.08 0.90
C ILE A 186 7.86 6.75 -0.44
N THR A 187 7.36 5.52 -0.57
CA THR A 187 6.66 5.05 -1.77
C THR A 187 5.19 4.79 -1.49
N ARG A 188 4.35 5.01 -2.51
CA ARG A 188 2.90 4.78 -2.41
C ARG A 188 2.59 3.29 -2.36
N TRP A 189 1.68 2.91 -1.46
CA TRP A 189 1.20 1.54 -1.33
C TRP A 189 -0.17 1.50 -0.68
N HIS A 190 -1.01 0.58 -1.16
CA HIS A 190 -2.31 0.27 -0.60
C HIS A 190 -2.40 -1.23 -0.31
N SER A 191 -3.11 -1.59 0.76
CA SER A 191 -3.45 -2.98 1.03
C SER A 191 -4.55 -3.41 0.05
N ASP A 192 -4.14 -4.11 -1.02
CA ASP A 192 -5.03 -4.66 -2.04
C ASP A 192 -4.72 -6.16 -2.22
N PRO A 193 -5.55 -7.07 -1.67
CA PRO A 193 -5.32 -8.51 -1.75
C PRO A 193 -5.76 -9.15 -3.09
N SER A 194 -6.37 -8.41 -4.03
CA SER A 194 -6.71 -8.95 -5.35
C SER A 194 -5.71 -8.55 -6.42
N CYS A 195 -5.44 -7.25 -6.57
CA CYS A 195 -4.60 -6.70 -7.63
C CYS A 195 -3.12 -6.68 -7.23
N ASP A 196 -2.81 -6.27 -5.99
CA ASP A 196 -1.47 -6.18 -5.42
C ASP A 196 -0.41 -5.63 -6.41
N ASN A 197 -0.59 -4.37 -6.83
CA ASN A 197 0.15 -3.77 -7.94
C ASN A 197 0.95 -2.50 -7.58
N SER A 198 1.08 -2.17 -6.28
CA SER A 198 1.88 -1.03 -5.81
C SER A 198 3.28 -1.46 -5.34
N GLY A 199 4.31 -0.72 -5.73
CA GLY A 199 5.68 -1.01 -5.30
C GLY A 199 6.77 -0.23 -6.02
N SER A 200 8.01 -0.60 -5.72
CA SER A 200 9.22 -0.09 -6.38
C SER A 200 9.77 -1.16 -7.32
N PHE A 201 9.69 -0.91 -8.62
CA PHE A 201 9.99 -1.91 -9.64
C PHE A 201 11.24 -1.54 -10.43
N ILE A 202 12.00 -2.55 -10.85
CA ILE A 202 13.01 -2.41 -11.90
C ILE A 202 12.48 -3.11 -13.14
N LEU A 203 12.23 -2.32 -14.19
CA LEU A 203 11.74 -2.78 -15.48
C LEU A 203 12.94 -2.97 -16.40
N LEU A 204 12.97 -4.10 -17.10
CA LEU A 204 14.04 -4.46 -18.02
C LEU A 204 13.47 -4.60 -19.43
N ARG A 205 14.29 -4.23 -20.41
CA ARG A 205 13.98 -4.41 -21.82
C ARG A 205 15.24 -4.76 -22.58
N ASP A 206 15.15 -5.79 -23.40
CA ASP A 206 16.16 -6.08 -24.41
C ASP A 206 15.91 -5.19 -25.63
N VAL A 207 16.93 -4.40 -26.01
CA VAL A 207 16.84 -3.40 -27.08
C VAL A 207 16.68 -4.07 -28.45
N GLU A 208 17.33 -5.21 -28.67
CA GLU A 208 17.34 -5.90 -29.97
C GLU A 208 16.03 -6.66 -30.19
N THR A 209 15.55 -7.37 -29.17
CA THR A 209 14.33 -8.20 -29.27
C THR A 209 13.05 -7.46 -28.91
N ALA A 210 13.17 -6.24 -28.38
CA ALA A 210 12.07 -5.44 -27.83
C ALA A 210 11.28 -6.11 -26.69
N LYS A 211 11.75 -7.24 -26.15
CA LYS A 211 11.09 -7.97 -25.06
C LYS A 211 11.26 -7.21 -23.74
N SER A 212 10.17 -7.07 -22.98
CA SER A 212 10.17 -6.44 -21.65
C SER A 212 9.82 -7.44 -20.54
N TRP A 213 10.46 -7.28 -19.39
CA TRP A 213 10.18 -8.01 -18.16
C TRP A 213 10.50 -7.14 -16.95
N SER A 214 10.27 -7.66 -15.74
CA SER A 214 10.67 -7.01 -14.50
C SER A 214 11.56 -7.95 -13.69
N SER A 215 12.37 -7.38 -12.80
CA SER A 215 13.17 -8.15 -11.84
C SER A 215 12.31 -8.98 -10.88
N THR A 216 11.01 -8.66 -10.78
CA THR A 216 10.02 -9.35 -9.95
C THR A 216 8.81 -9.78 -10.77
N ALA A 217 7.93 -10.57 -10.14
CA ALA A 217 6.75 -11.16 -10.79
C ALA A 217 5.71 -10.10 -11.21
N GLN A 218 5.54 -9.07 -10.38
CA GLN A 218 4.84 -7.83 -10.72
C GLN A 218 5.85 -6.80 -11.27
N PRO A 219 5.44 -5.87 -12.17
CA PRO A 219 4.07 -5.67 -12.66
C PRO A 219 3.68 -6.59 -13.83
N PHE A 220 4.63 -7.32 -14.42
CA PHE A 220 4.38 -8.15 -15.62
C PHE A 220 4.09 -9.61 -15.27
N THR A 221 2.84 -9.88 -14.83
CA THR A 221 2.40 -11.21 -14.38
C THR A 221 2.51 -12.32 -15.44
N SER A 222 2.59 -11.98 -16.73
CA SER A 222 2.64 -12.90 -17.87
C SER A 222 3.87 -12.73 -18.77
N SER A 223 4.91 -12.03 -18.32
CA SER A 223 6.17 -11.93 -19.09
C SER A 223 6.89 -13.28 -19.04
N GLY A 224 7.02 -14.00 -20.17
CA GLY A 224 7.59 -15.35 -20.23
C GLY A 224 8.94 -15.55 -19.50
N GLY A 225 9.34 -16.81 -19.33
CA GLY A 225 10.42 -17.21 -18.42
C GLY A 225 9.88 -17.75 -17.09
N GLU A 226 10.76 -18.30 -16.26
CA GLU A 226 10.41 -18.92 -14.97
C GLU A 226 11.01 -18.13 -13.80
N PHE A 227 10.18 -17.83 -12.81
CA PHE A 227 10.66 -17.31 -11.53
C PHE A 227 11.05 -18.47 -10.63
N THR A 228 12.28 -18.43 -10.12
CA THR A 228 12.70 -19.37 -9.09
C THR A 228 12.08 -18.97 -7.74
N PRO A 229 12.00 -19.88 -6.75
CA PRO A 229 11.52 -19.52 -5.42
C PRO A 229 12.28 -18.32 -4.84
N CYS A 230 11.56 -17.29 -4.41
CA CYS A 230 12.18 -16.14 -3.78
C CYS A 230 12.72 -16.52 -2.40
N VAL A 231 13.74 -15.80 -1.98
CA VAL A 231 14.55 -16.09 -0.79
C VAL A 231 14.37 -14.93 0.18
N PHE A 232 13.80 -15.18 1.34
CA PHE A 232 13.63 -14.19 2.39
C PHE A 232 14.47 -14.55 3.61
N SER A 233 15.43 -13.68 3.93
CA SER A 233 16.34 -13.77 5.07
C SER A 233 16.27 -12.47 5.86
N GLU A 234 16.53 -12.50 7.18
CA GLU A 234 16.37 -11.32 8.05
C GLU A 234 17.19 -10.09 7.61
N ASP A 235 18.22 -10.28 6.81
CA ASP A 235 19.10 -9.25 6.25
C ASP A 235 18.78 -8.85 4.80
N HIS A 236 18.09 -9.70 4.02
CA HIS A 236 17.79 -9.42 2.61
C HIS A 236 16.63 -10.24 2.03
N ALA A 237 16.05 -9.72 0.94
CA ALA A 237 15.15 -10.44 0.05
C ALA A 237 15.82 -10.66 -1.31
N ARG A 238 15.70 -11.85 -1.90
CA ARG A 238 16.20 -12.16 -3.24
C ARG A 238 15.11 -12.70 -4.15
N PHE A 239 15.06 -12.15 -5.36
CA PHE A 239 14.21 -12.59 -6.47
C PHE A 239 15.10 -13.01 -7.63
N MET A 240 14.70 -14.05 -8.36
CA MET A 240 15.45 -14.50 -9.53
C MET A 240 14.49 -14.98 -10.61
N LYS A 241 14.74 -14.49 -11.83
CA LYS A 241 14.01 -14.84 -13.05
C LYS A 241 14.99 -15.39 -14.06
N ILE A 242 14.65 -16.54 -14.65
CA ILE A 242 15.39 -17.15 -15.75
C ILE A 242 14.51 -17.04 -17.00
N ASP A 243 15.03 -16.41 -18.04
CA ASP A 243 14.32 -16.21 -19.30
C ASP A 243 15.25 -16.49 -20.49
N GLY A 244 15.14 -17.71 -21.03
CA GLY A 244 16.09 -18.22 -22.02
C GLY A 244 17.51 -18.27 -21.46
N ASN A 245 18.43 -17.56 -22.11
CA ASN A 245 19.84 -17.51 -21.72
C ASN A 245 20.17 -16.40 -20.70
N LEU A 246 19.19 -15.54 -20.37
CA LEU A 246 19.37 -14.43 -19.43
C LEU A 246 18.80 -14.83 -18.06
N THR A 247 19.60 -14.64 -17.02
CA THR A 247 19.15 -14.72 -15.63
C THR A 247 19.24 -13.35 -14.98
N THR A 248 18.12 -12.85 -14.46
CA THR A 248 18.04 -11.61 -13.70
C THR A 248 17.87 -11.96 -12.23
N THR A 249 18.78 -11.51 -11.37
CA THR A 249 18.69 -11.66 -9.92
C THR A 249 18.59 -10.29 -9.26
N MET A 250 17.66 -10.08 -8.36
CA MET A 250 17.54 -8.87 -7.55
C MET A 250 17.70 -9.19 -6.07
N ASP A 251 18.68 -8.57 -5.42
CA ASP A 251 18.82 -8.55 -3.96
C ASP A 251 18.32 -7.19 -3.43
N VAL A 252 17.48 -7.21 -2.40
CA VAL A 252 16.99 -6.03 -1.68
C VAL A 252 17.41 -6.11 -0.23
N LEU A 253 18.03 -5.05 0.29
CA LEU A 253 18.41 -4.91 1.69
C LEU A 253 18.22 -3.49 2.20
N VAL A 254 18.07 -3.35 3.51
CA VAL A 254 18.03 -2.05 4.21
C VAL A 254 19.40 -1.80 4.85
N SER A 255 19.95 -0.61 4.65
CA SER A 255 21.26 -0.24 5.17
C SER A 255 21.24 -0.16 6.71
N GLY A 256 22.21 -0.79 7.35
CA GLY A 256 22.38 -0.72 8.81
C GLY A 256 23.16 0.50 9.30
N GLU A 257 23.82 1.24 8.39
CA GLU A 257 24.58 2.46 8.70
C GLU A 257 23.77 3.74 8.46
N ASP A 258 22.85 3.73 7.50
CA ASP A 258 22.13 4.88 6.99
C ASP A 258 20.66 4.55 6.71
N ASP A 259 19.78 5.54 6.77
CA ASP A 259 18.36 5.33 6.49
C ASP A 259 18.12 5.26 4.97
N GLY A 260 18.12 4.03 4.45
CA GLY A 260 17.86 3.76 3.04
C GLY A 260 17.87 2.28 2.68
N GLU A 261 17.51 2.00 1.44
CA GLU A 261 17.52 0.66 0.83
C GLU A 261 18.37 0.63 -0.43
N VAL A 262 18.82 -0.57 -0.79
CA VAL A 262 19.46 -0.85 -2.07
C VAL A 262 18.80 -2.05 -2.75
N ARG A 263 18.60 -1.93 -4.06
CA ARG A 263 18.12 -2.99 -4.95
C ARG A 263 19.23 -3.30 -5.95
N LYS A 264 20.01 -4.35 -5.70
CA LYS A 264 21.10 -4.79 -6.59
C LYS A 264 20.58 -5.81 -7.59
N ILE A 265 20.69 -5.48 -8.87
CA ILE A 265 20.35 -6.34 -9.99
C ILE A 265 21.64 -6.92 -10.57
N ALA A 266 21.68 -8.24 -10.72
CA ALA A 266 22.69 -8.96 -11.49
C ALA A 266 22.01 -9.57 -12.72
N ILE A 267 22.54 -9.28 -13.91
CA ILE A 267 22.09 -9.90 -15.16
C ILE A 267 23.23 -10.76 -15.68
N SER A 268 23.03 -12.07 -15.73
CA SER A 268 24.00 -13.02 -16.32
C SER A 268 23.48 -13.58 -17.63
N ASN A 269 24.34 -13.60 -18.63
CA ASN A 269 24.05 -14.11 -19.96
C ASN A 269 24.84 -15.39 -20.20
N GLN A 270 24.14 -16.50 -20.37
CA GLN A 270 24.71 -17.80 -20.69
C GLN A 270 24.79 -18.06 -22.20
N GLY A 271 24.29 -17.13 -23.01
CA GLY A 271 24.28 -17.21 -24.47
C GLY A 271 25.61 -16.83 -25.11
N HIS A 272 25.70 -17.06 -26.41
CA HIS A 272 26.90 -16.79 -27.21
C HIS A 272 26.96 -15.36 -27.79
N PHE A 273 25.88 -14.59 -27.66
CA PHE A 273 25.79 -13.21 -28.16
C PHE A 273 25.63 -12.25 -26.99
N SER A 274 26.20 -11.05 -27.09
CA SER A 274 25.95 -9.98 -26.12
C SER A 274 24.56 -9.40 -26.29
N HIS A 275 23.97 -8.88 -25.22
CA HIS A 275 22.67 -8.19 -25.25
C HIS A 275 22.82 -6.75 -24.77
N GLU A 276 22.15 -5.80 -25.41
CA GLU A 276 21.94 -4.47 -24.84
C GLU A 276 20.62 -4.44 -24.07
N ILE A 277 20.72 -4.20 -22.76
CA ILE A 277 19.56 -4.19 -21.85
C ILE A 277 19.36 -2.78 -21.29
N GLU A 278 18.14 -2.27 -21.41
CA GLU A 278 17.67 -1.09 -20.69
C GLU A 278 17.10 -1.52 -19.34
N LEU A 279 17.60 -0.92 -18.25
CA LEU A 279 17.00 -1.03 -16.92
C LEU A 279 16.42 0.32 -16.53
N THR A 280 15.15 0.33 -16.14
CA THR A 280 14.41 1.52 -15.73
C THR A 280 13.83 1.30 -14.33
N SER A 281 14.28 2.07 -13.34
CA SER A 281 13.64 2.08 -12.03
C SER A 281 12.30 2.82 -12.08
N PHE A 282 11.35 2.43 -11.24
CA PHE A 282 10.08 3.12 -11.09
C PHE A 282 9.60 3.01 -9.65
N ALA A 283 9.32 4.14 -9.01
CA ALA A 283 8.61 4.21 -7.74
C ALA A 283 7.75 5.47 -7.66
N GLU A 284 6.52 5.33 -7.20
CA GLU A 284 5.63 6.49 -6.96
C GLU A 284 5.96 7.15 -5.62
N LEU A 285 6.24 8.46 -5.65
CA LEU A 285 6.77 9.19 -4.51
C LEU A 285 5.65 9.81 -3.65
N VAL A 286 5.84 9.80 -2.32
CA VAL A 286 4.86 10.35 -1.34
C VAL A 286 5.46 11.42 -0.43
N LEU A 287 6.48 11.10 0.37
CA LEU A 287 7.14 11.98 1.36
C LEU A 287 6.20 12.61 2.40
N ALA A 288 5.13 11.91 2.77
CA ALA A 288 4.13 12.32 3.76
C ALA A 288 3.62 11.08 4.52
N THR A 289 2.77 11.24 5.53
CA THR A 289 2.10 10.07 6.13
C THR A 289 1.15 9.44 5.11
N ALA A 290 0.99 8.12 5.15
CA ALA A 290 0.08 7.41 4.23
C ALA A 290 -1.36 7.91 4.33
N ALA A 291 -1.82 8.26 5.53
CA ALA A 291 -3.14 8.85 5.75
C ALA A 291 -3.32 10.19 5.02
N ASN A 292 -2.31 11.07 5.06
CA ASN A 292 -2.36 12.36 4.36
C ASN A 292 -2.35 12.22 2.84
N ASP A 293 -1.57 11.27 2.30
CA ASP A 293 -1.58 10.96 0.85
C ASP A 293 -2.95 10.39 0.44
N ASN A 294 -3.45 9.38 1.15
CA ASN A 294 -4.74 8.73 0.84
C ASN A 294 -5.94 9.68 0.93
N ALA A 295 -5.93 10.65 1.84
CA ALA A 295 -7.04 11.58 2.01
C ALA A 295 -7.24 12.50 0.80
N HIS A 296 -6.15 12.88 0.09
CA HIS A 296 -6.23 13.70 -1.11
C HIS A 296 -4.93 13.63 -1.96
N PRO A 297 -4.72 12.56 -2.75
CA PRO A 297 -3.43 12.31 -3.41
C PRO A 297 -2.96 13.45 -4.33
N ALA A 298 -3.83 13.95 -5.23
CA ALA A 298 -3.47 15.03 -6.14
C ALA A 298 -2.98 16.31 -5.42
N PHE A 299 -3.57 16.65 -4.26
CA PHE A 299 -3.17 17.81 -3.47
C PHE A 299 -1.88 17.53 -2.68
N ALA A 300 -1.75 16.33 -2.10
CA ALA A 300 -0.57 15.95 -1.35
C ALA A 300 0.71 15.99 -2.20
N LYS A 301 0.61 15.57 -3.48
CA LYS A 301 1.69 15.55 -4.47
C LYS A 301 2.24 16.93 -4.82
N MET A 302 1.40 17.97 -4.84
CA MET A 302 1.83 19.34 -5.19
C MET A 302 2.93 19.91 -4.28
N PHE A 303 3.12 19.36 -3.09
CA PHE A 303 4.14 19.82 -2.16
C PHE A 303 5.51 19.17 -2.40
N VAL A 304 5.60 18.15 -3.23
CA VAL A 304 6.87 17.49 -3.55
C VAL A 304 7.59 18.25 -4.65
N GLN A 305 8.89 18.40 -4.50
CA GLN A 305 9.78 19.00 -5.48
C GLN A 305 10.92 18.04 -5.77
N THR A 306 11.31 17.94 -7.04
CA THR A 306 12.41 17.11 -7.50
C THR A 306 13.53 17.94 -8.11
N GLU A 307 14.76 17.48 -8.00
CA GLU A 307 15.94 18.03 -8.68
C GLU A 307 16.81 16.87 -9.18
N PHE A 308 17.62 17.10 -10.20
CA PHE A 308 18.62 16.14 -10.66
C PHE A 308 20.02 16.65 -10.34
N ASN A 309 20.73 15.94 -9.49
CA ASN A 309 22.12 16.22 -9.16
C ASN A 309 23.04 15.57 -10.21
N GLN A 310 23.79 16.40 -10.94
CA GLN A 310 24.65 15.95 -12.04
C GLN A 310 25.91 15.21 -11.56
N GLU A 311 26.46 15.59 -10.40
CA GLU A 311 27.70 15.01 -9.85
C GLU A 311 27.52 13.53 -9.51
N TYR A 312 26.43 13.19 -8.82
CA TYR A 312 26.12 11.82 -8.39
C TYR A 312 25.10 11.11 -9.30
N LYS A 313 24.68 11.77 -10.40
CA LYS A 313 23.60 11.31 -11.29
C LYS A 313 22.36 10.86 -10.51
N ALA A 314 21.97 11.66 -9.51
CA ALA A 314 20.96 11.31 -8.52
C ALA A 314 19.70 12.18 -8.69
N ILE A 315 18.52 11.56 -8.59
CA ILE A 315 17.27 12.29 -8.38
C ILE A 315 17.17 12.61 -6.88
N ILE A 316 17.06 13.88 -6.54
CA ILE A 316 16.77 14.32 -5.18
C ILE A 316 15.32 14.82 -5.13
N ALA A 317 14.62 14.51 -4.04
CA ALA A 317 13.28 14.99 -3.82
C ALA A 317 13.10 15.50 -2.38
N THR A 318 12.27 16.53 -2.22
CA THR A 318 11.89 17.07 -0.91
C THR A 318 10.43 17.47 -0.90
N ARG A 319 9.88 17.64 0.30
CA ARG A 319 8.53 18.13 0.51
C ARG A 319 8.57 19.55 1.08
N ARG A 320 7.90 20.49 0.41
CA ARG A 320 7.68 21.85 0.92
C ARG A 320 6.85 21.83 2.19
N LYS A 321 7.35 22.52 3.22
CA LYS A 321 6.63 22.72 4.47
C LYS A 321 5.38 23.58 4.27
N ARG A 322 4.31 23.21 4.95
CA ARG A 322 3.06 23.98 5.07
C ARG A 322 3.03 24.80 6.34
N SER A 323 3.71 24.32 7.38
CA SER A 323 3.86 25.00 8.68
C SER A 323 5.33 24.99 9.12
N ALA A 324 5.69 25.86 10.07
CA ALA A 324 7.04 25.88 10.62
C ALA A 324 7.41 24.57 11.36
N ASP A 325 6.40 23.86 11.88
CA ASP A 325 6.55 22.64 12.66
C ASP A 325 6.65 21.37 11.79
N ASP A 326 6.44 21.49 10.47
CA ASP A 326 6.55 20.36 9.56
C ASP A 326 8.01 19.85 9.51
N ALA A 327 8.18 18.53 9.54
CA ALA A 327 9.49 17.90 9.44
C ALA A 327 10.13 18.11 8.07
N ASP A 328 11.45 18.32 8.04
CA ASP A 328 12.24 18.28 6.80
C ASP A 328 12.47 16.84 6.35
N ILE A 329 12.17 16.57 5.08
CA ILE A 329 12.39 15.26 4.44
C ILE A 329 13.10 15.48 3.13
N TRP A 330 14.26 14.85 2.99
CA TRP A 330 15.08 14.85 1.80
C TRP A 330 15.36 13.42 1.38
N LEU A 331 15.06 13.08 0.12
CA LEU A 331 15.27 11.76 -0.46
C LEU A 331 16.23 11.86 -1.63
N GLY A 332 17.07 10.84 -1.80
CA GLY A 332 17.96 10.66 -2.95
C GLY A 332 17.78 9.28 -3.58
N HIS A 333 17.73 9.22 -4.90
CA HIS A 333 17.68 7.99 -5.68
C HIS A 333 18.75 8.00 -6.78
N PHE A 334 19.65 7.02 -6.78
CA PHE A 334 20.80 6.96 -7.69
C PHE A 334 21.19 5.51 -7.99
N ALA A 335 22.06 5.29 -8.99
CA ALA A 335 22.50 3.95 -9.38
C ALA A 335 24.01 3.86 -9.52
N ILE A 336 24.57 2.72 -9.09
CA ILE A 336 25.99 2.35 -9.25
C ILE A 336 26.07 1.17 -10.20
N ILE A 337 26.87 1.29 -11.27
CA ILE A 337 26.91 0.33 -12.39
C ILE A 337 28.30 -0.30 -12.47
N GLU A 338 28.36 -1.63 -12.41
CA GLU A 338 29.53 -2.46 -12.70
C GLU A 338 29.33 -3.10 -14.09
N GLY A 339 29.66 -2.36 -15.15
CA GLY A 339 29.48 -2.81 -16.53
C GLY A 339 29.68 -1.69 -17.56
N GLU A 340 29.61 -2.04 -18.84
CA GLU A 340 29.69 -1.08 -19.95
C GLU A 340 28.33 -0.40 -20.17
N ILE A 341 28.28 0.92 -19.98
CA ILE A 341 27.12 1.76 -20.29
C ILE A 341 27.19 2.16 -21.77
N THR A 342 26.15 1.85 -22.55
CA THR A 342 26.14 2.09 -24.01
C THR A 342 25.33 3.30 -24.45
N ALA A 343 24.64 3.99 -23.52
CA ALA A 343 23.92 5.23 -23.80
C ALA A 343 23.91 6.17 -22.58
N GLU A 344 23.68 7.46 -22.83
CA GLU A 344 23.53 8.45 -21.76
C GLU A 344 22.39 8.09 -20.79
N PRO A 345 22.62 8.16 -19.47
CA PRO A 345 21.58 7.95 -18.47
C PRO A 345 20.41 8.91 -18.66
N GLN A 346 19.20 8.40 -18.46
CA GLN A 346 17.97 9.19 -18.56
C GLN A 346 17.23 9.17 -17.22
N TYR A 347 16.38 10.16 -16.99
CA TYR A 347 15.56 10.22 -15.79
C TYR A 347 14.17 10.74 -16.09
N GLU A 348 13.23 10.41 -15.21
CA GLU A 348 11.88 10.93 -15.24
C GLU A 348 11.40 11.15 -13.81
N THR A 349 10.78 12.30 -13.56
CA THR A 349 10.14 12.57 -12.27
C THR A 349 8.65 12.86 -12.40
N SER A 350 8.10 12.93 -13.62
CA SER A 350 6.66 13.06 -13.87
C SER A 350 6.02 11.70 -14.22
N ARG A 351 5.09 11.23 -13.39
CA ARG A 351 4.31 10.01 -13.66
C ARG A 351 3.49 10.13 -14.94
N ALA A 352 2.94 11.32 -15.20
CA ALA A 352 2.14 11.59 -16.39
C ALA A 352 2.96 11.41 -17.68
N GLU A 353 4.22 11.84 -17.68
CA GLU A 353 5.13 11.65 -18.83
C GLU A 353 5.64 10.21 -18.94
N PHE A 354 5.83 9.52 -17.80
CA PHE A 354 6.30 8.15 -17.76
C PHE A 354 5.24 7.14 -18.22
N ILE A 355 4.08 7.16 -17.56
CA ILE A 355 2.98 6.23 -17.82
C ILE A 355 2.21 6.66 -19.08
N GLY A 356 1.94 7.96 -19.24
CA GLY A 356 1.06 8.49 -20.27
C GLY A 356 -0.42 8.36 -19.90
N ARG A 357 -1.24 9.31 -20.34
CA ARG A 357 -2.69 9.34 -20.09
C ARG A 357 -3.37 8.06 -20.60
N GLY A 358 -4.25 7.49 -19.79
CA GLY A 358 -5.01 6.28 -20.08
C GLY A 358 -4.25 4.97 -19.85
N ASN A 359 -2.98 5.03 -19.47
CA ASN A 359 -2.16 3.87 -19.21
C ASN A 359 -1.96 3.62 -17.70
N ASN A 360 -1.36 2.49 -17.39
CA ASN A 360 -0.81 2.11 -16.10
C ASN A 360 0.63 1.61 -16.28
N LEU A 361 1.26 1.10 -15.22
CA LEU A 361 2.65 0.69 -15.28
C LEU A 361 2.92 -0.46 -16.29
N VAL A 362 1.96 -1.36 -16.49
CA VAL A 362 2.09 -2.53 -17.39
C VAL A 362 2.19 -2.10 -18.85
N ASN A 363 1.50 -1.02 -19.24
CA ASN A 363 1.50 -0.46 -20.59
C ASN A 363 2.06 0.96 -20.63
N ALA A 364 2.99 1.29 -19.73
CA ALA A 364 3.57 2.62 -19.61
C ALA A 364 4.22 3.08 -20.93
N GLN A 365 3.93 4.32 -21.34
CA GLN A 365 4.44 4.90 -22.58
C GLN A 365 5.98 4.93 -22.63
N ALA A 366 6.63 5.10 -21.47
CA ALA A 366 8.09 5.05 -21.35
C ALA A 366 8.67 3.69 -21.79
N MET A 367 7.91 2.60 -21.70
CA MET A 367 8.32 1.25 -22.10
C MET A 367 7.90 0.88 -23.53
N THR A 368 7.05 1.69 -24.18
CA THR A 368 6.55 1.44 -25.54
C THR A 368 7.59 1.79 -26.61
N LEU A 369 7.54 1.05 -27.73
CA LEU A 369 8.38 1.30 -28.90
C LEU A 369 8.02 2.59 -29.63
N THR A 370 9.03 3.33 -30.05
CA THR A 370 8.93 4.30 -31.14
C THR A 370 9.04 3.60 -32.49
N SER A 371 8.71 4.29 -33.58
CA SER A 371 8.84 3.78 -34.96
C SER A 371 10.26 3.33 -35.36
N CYS A 372 11.27 3.62 -34.53
CA CYS A 372 12.68 3.28 -34.74
C CYS A 372 13.17 2.16 -33.79
N SER A 373 12.30 1.25 -33.35
CA SER A 373 12.65 0.08 -32.51
C SER A 373 13.31 0.40 -31.16
N SER A 374 13.25 1.67 -30.70
CA SER A 374 13.79 2.10 -29.40
C SER A 374 12.68 2.61 -28.48
N SER A 375 12.85 2.44 -27.17
CA SER A 375 11.94 2.99 -26.17
C SER A 375 11.81 4.51 -26.32
N LYS A 376 10.63 5.07 -26.01
CA LYS A 376 10.46 6.53 -25.92
C LYS A 376 11.51 7.10 -24.96
N LYS A 377 12.30 8.09 -25.41
CA LYS A 377 13.27 8.80 -24.59
C LYS A 377 12.55 9.46 -23.41
N LEU A 378 13.07 9.32 -22.20
CA LEU A 378 12.50 10.00 -21.03
C LEU A 378 12.64 11.52 -21.19
N SER A 379 11.69 12.27 -20.63
CA SER A 379 11.63 13.73 -20.83
C SER A 379 12.64 14.50 -19.98
N ASN A 380 13.28 13.84 -19.01
CA ASN A 380 14.20 14.46 -18.06
C ASN A 380 13.54 15.62 -17.27
N THR A 381 12.25 15.48 -16.91
CA THR A 381 11.57 16.51 -16.09
C THR A 381 12.03 16.49 -14.63
N VAL A 382 12.13 17.69 -14.04
CA VAL A 382 12.37 17.95 -12.61
C VAL A 382 11.64 19.22 -12.17
N GLY A 383 11.54 19.44 -10.87
CA GLY A 383 10.99 20.66 -10.27
C GLY A 383 9.67 20.40 -9.55
N CYS A 384 8.71 21.31 -9.69
CA CYS A 384 7.37 21.18 -9.12
C CYS A 384 6.46 20.34 -10.04
N VAL A 385 6.82 19.08 -10.27
CA VAL A 385 6.00 18.15 -11.05
C VAL A 385 4.71 17.82 -10.29
N LEU A 386 3.57 17.78 -10.99
CA LEU A 386 2.25 17.57 -10.36
C LEU A 386 2.04 16.13 -9.86
N ASP A 387 2.75 15.16 -10.45
CA ASP A 387 2.64 13.75 -10.11
C ASP A 387 4.03 13.10 -10.02
N PRO A 388 4.71 13.21 -8.85
CA PRO A 388 6.13 12.87 -8.72
C PRO A 388 6.39 11.36 -8.70
N ILE A 389 7.42 10.93 -9.43
CA ILE A 389 8.00 9.57 -9.39
C ILE A 389 9.52 9.62 -9.27
N LEU A 390 10.12 8.47 -8.99
CA LEU A 390 11.56 8.22 -9.11
C LEU A 390 11.78 7.23 -10.25
N SER A 391 12.43 7.67 -11.33
CA SER A 391 12.80 6.78 -12.43
C SER A 391 14.15 7.15 -13.02
N LEU A 392 15.09 6.21 -12.97
CA LEU A 392 16.39 6.26 -13.63
C LEU A 392 16.47 5.16 -14.67
N ARG A 393 16.95 5.50 -15.87
CA ARG A 393 17.17 4.55 -16.96
C ARG A 393 18.63 4.50 -17.38
N TYR A 394 19.17 3.29 -17.42
CA TYR A 394 20.50 2.99 -17.94
C TYR A 394 20.40 1.94 -19.03
N ARG A 395 21.21 2.10 -20.08
CA ARG A 395 21.42 1.06 -21.11
C ARG A 395 22.80 0.46 -20.90
N ILE A 396 22.84 -0.85 -20.70
CA ILE A 396 24.07 -1.58 -20.39
C ILE A 396 24.26 -2.75 -21.34
N LYS A 397 25.52 -3.03 -21.67
CA LYS A 397 25.89 -4.20 -22.46
C LYS A 397 26.16 -5.39 -21.55
N VAL A 398 25.38 -6.46 -21.72
CA VAL A 398 25.59 -7.74 -21.06
C VAL A 398 26.44 -8.62 -22.00
N PRO A 399 27.72 -8.89 -21.68
CA PRO A 399 28.58 -9.66 -22.56
C PRO A 399 28.10 -11.11 -22.71
N ALA A 400 28.44 -11.75 -23.83
CA ALA A 400 28.25 -13.19 -24.00
C ALA A 400 29.00 -13.94 -22.91
N GLN A 401 28.36 -14.95 -22.31
CA GLN A 401 28.96 -15.76 -21.23
C GLN A 401 29.48 -14.95 -20.03
N GLY A 402 28.90 -13.78 -19.76
CA GLY A 402 29.30 -12.91 -18.65
C GLY A 402 28.13 -12.33 -17.88
N ALA A 403 28.41 -11.46 -16.92
CA ALA A 403 27.41 -10.84 -16.07
C ALA A 403 27.74 -9.36 -15.79
N VAL A 404 26.71 -8.59 -15.48
CA VAL A 404 26.80 -7.18 -15.09
C VAL A 404 25.98 -6.94 -13.83
N ASN A 405 26.42 -6.01 -12.98
CA ASN A 405 25.69 -5.62 -11.79
C ASN A 405 25.32 -4.14 -11.81
N ILE A 406 24.16 -3.84 -11.25
CA ILE A 406 23.70 -2.46 -11.01
C ILE A 406 22.97 -2.38 -9.68
N ALA A 407 23.32 -1.40 -8.85
CA ALA A 407 22.72 -1.18 -7.54
C ALA A 407 21.97 0.15 -7.53
N PHE A 408 20.64 0.09 -7.42
CA PHE A 408 19.79 1.26 -7.23
C PHE A 408 19.64 1.54 -5.74
N TRP A 409 20.05 2.72 -5.30
CA TRP A 409 19.94 3.19 -3.93
C TRP A 409 18.79 4.17 -3.78
N THR A 410 18.07 4.06 -2.66
CA THR A 410 17.12 5.07 -2.20
C THR A 410 17.43 5.39 -0.75
N VAL A 411 17.84 6.62 -0.47
CA VAL A 411 18.27 7.07 0.87
C VAL A 411 17.48 8.31 1.29
N VAL A 412 17.26 8.46 2.60
CA VAL A 412 16.43 9.54 3.17
C VAL A 412 17.14 10.19 4.35
N ALA A 413 17.06 11.51 4.45
CA ALA A 413 17.66 12.28 5.52
C ALA A 413 16.76 13.46 5.95
N SER A 414 17.07 14.00 7.13
CA SER A 414 16.40 15.18 7.70
C SER A 414 16.89 16.52 7.14
N SER A 415 17.93 16.53 6.30
CA SER A 415 18.44 17.74 5.64
C SER A 415 19.15 17.40 4.33
N LYS A 416 19.27 18.37 3.43
CA LYS A 416 19.95 18.19 2.14
C LYS A 416 21.43 17.85 2.33
N GLU A 417 22.11 18.49 3.26
CA GLU A 417 23.54 18.27 3.53
C GLU A 417 23.80 16.84 4.00
N LYS A 418 22.98 16.34 4.92
CA LYS A 418 23.04 14.94 5.37
C LYS A 418 22.76 13.98 4.21
N LEU A 419 21.77 14.30 3.38
CA LEU A 419 21.43 13.49 2.21
C LEU A 419 22.63 13.36 1.26
N ILE A 420 23.28 14.48 0.89
CA ILE A 420 24.45 14.46 0.00
C ILE A 420 25.59 13.63 0.61
N ALA A 421 25.85 13.77 1.91
CA ALA A 421 26.87 12.96 2.59
C ALA A 421 26.56 11.45 2.59
N MET A 422 25.28 11.07 2.65
CA MET A 422 24.86 9.67 2.51
C MET A 422 25.01 9.17 1.06
N ILE A 423 24.66 9.99 0.07
CA ILE A 423 24.83 9.66 -1.35
C ILE A 423 26.31 9.42 -1.65
N ASP A 424 27.20 10.33 -1.26
CA ASP A 424 28.64 10.19 -1.47
C ASP A 424 29.20 8.89 -0.86
N ARG A 425 28.83 8.58 0.39
CA ARG A 425 29.24 7.34 1.08
C ARG A 425 28.83 6.08 0.33
N HIS A 426 27.63 6.08 -0.26
CA HIS A 426 27.06 4.96 -0.98
C HIS A 426 27.36 4.95 -2.49
N HIS A 427 28.04 5.99 -3.00
CA HIS A 427 28.49 6.07 -4.39
C HIS A 427 29.81 5.31 -4.65
N ASP A 428 30.36 4.66 -3.62
CA ASP A 428 31.51 3.77 -3.70
C ASP A 428 31.14 2.36 -4.22
N ALA A 429 32.01 1.73 -5.03
CA ALA A 429 31.75 0.40 -5.61
C ALA A 429 31.58 -0.70 -4.54
N ASN A 430 32.22 -0.57 -3.37
CA ASN A 430 32.10 -1.55 -2.29
C ASN A 430 30.95 -1.24 -1.31
N ALA A 431 30.16 -0.17 -1.56
CA ALA A 431 29.09 0.25 -0.65
C ALA A 431 28.04 -0.85 -0.44
N TYR A 432 27.70 -1.59 -1.49
CA TYR A 432 26.77 -2.71 -1.39
C TYR A 432 27.29 -3.82 -0.47
N ASP A 433 28.54 -4.24 -0.63
CA ASP A 433 29.11 -5.33 0.17
C ASP A 433 29.27 -4.94 1.65
N ARG A 434 29.61 -3.67 1.92
CA ARG A 434 29.58 -3.12 3.28
C ARG A 434 28.17 -3.16 3.86
N ALA A 435 27.17 -2.62 3.14
CA ALA A 435 25.79 -2.57 3.61
C ALA A 435 25.21 -3.96 3.85
N LYS A 436 25.52 -4.93 2.98
CA LYS A 436 25.15 -6.34 3.16
C LYS A 436 25.76 -6.93 4.44
N THR A 437 27.03 -6.67 4.70
CA THR A 437 27.72 -7.16 5.91
C THR A 437 27.12 -6.54 7.18
N LEU A 438 26.80 -5.25 7.15
CA LEU A 438 26.17 -4.54 8.27
C LEU A 438 24.73 -4.99 8.51
N ALA A 439 23.93 -5.14 7.45
CA ALA A 439 22.56 -5.64 7.54
C ALA A 439 22.53 -7.05 8.15
N TRP A 440 23.43 -7.94 7.71
CA TRP A 440 23.59 -9.26 8.30
C TRP A 440 23.96 -9.18 9.79
N THR A 441 24.96 -8.36 10.14
CA THR A 441 25.39 -8.19 11.53
C THR A 441 24.26 -7.67 12.41
N GLN A 442 23.51 -6.66 11.94
CA GLN A 442 22.38 -6.07 12.65
C GLN A 442 21.26 -7.09 12.85
N ALA A 443 20.91 -7.87 11.82
CA ALA A 443 19.93 -8.95 11.94
C ALA A 443 20.32 -9.95 13.04
N GLN A 444 21.59 -10.37 13.09
CA GLN A 444 22.07 -11.28 14.14
C GLN A 444 21.99 -10.67 15.56
N VAL A 445 22.28 -9.37 15.69
CA VAL A 445 22.16 -8.66 16.98
C VAL A 445 20.71 -8.55 17.43
N GLN A 446 19.80 -8.20 16.51
CA GLN A 446 18.36 -8.08 16.77
C GLN A 446 17.77 -9.42 17.24
N LEU A 447 18.10 -10.52 16.57
CA LEU A 447 17.62 -11.86 16.93
C LEU A 447 18.10 -12.28 18.33
N ARG A 448 19.37 -12.01 18.67
CA ARG A 448 19.91 -12.27 20.00
C ARG A 448 19.25 -11.42 21.09
N HIS A 449 18.87 -10.19 20.78
CA HIS A 449 18.20 -9.30 21.72
C HIS A 449 16.80 -9.82 22.11
N LEU A 450 16.04 -10.31 21.15
CA LEU A 450 14.72 -10.90 21.38
C LEU A 450 14.77 -12.18 22.23
N GLY A 451 15.91 -12.88 22.21
CA GLY A 451 16.07 -14.19 22.85
C GLY A 451 15.20 -15.26 22.20
N SER A 452 14.96 -15.14 20.88
CA SER A 452 14.13 -16.04 20.09
C SER A 452 14.98 -16.94 19.20
N GLU A 453 14.50 -18.14 18.94
CA GLU A 453 15.07 -19.05 17.95
C GLU A 453 14.75 -18.56 16.53
N TYR A 454 15.61 -18.89 15.57
CA TYR A 454 15.46 -18.53 14.16
C TYR A 454 14.11 -18.97 13.54
N THR A 455 13.63 -20.15 13.93
CA THR A 455 12.34 -20.72 13.48
C THR A 455 11.14 -19.91 13.98
N GLU A 456 11.24 -19.32 15.17
CA GLU A 456 10.20 -18.49 15.78
C GLU A 456 10.09 -17.13 15.08
N VAL A 457 11.20 -16.52 14.67
CA VAL A 457 11.17 -15.26 13.90
C VAL A 457 10.56 -15.45 12.51
N ALA A 458 10.78 -16.60 11.88
CA ALA A 458 10.11 -16.93 10.62
C ALA A 458 8.58 -16.94 10.76
N ASP A 459 8.04 -17.30 11.93
CA ASP A 459 6.62 -17.25 12.23
C ASP A 459 6.13 -15.81 12.44
N PHE A 460 6.92 -14.95 13.09
CA PHE A 460 6.59 -13.52 13.23
C PHE A 460 6.48 -12.83 11.87
N GLN A 461 7.41 -13.16 10.96
CA GLN A 461 7.37 -12.70 9.56
C GLN A 461 6.18 -13.27 8.78
N ARG A 462 5.74 -14.50 9.06
CA ARG A 462 4.55 -15.10 8.42
C ARG A 462 3.26 -14.41 8.82
N LEU A 463 3.16 -13.95 10.06
CA LEU A 463 1.98 -13.22 10.56
C LEU A 463 1.87 -11.78 10.02
N ALA A 464 2.94 -11.20 9.48
CA ALA A 464 2.86 -9.86 8.89
C ALA A 464 1.87 -9.78 7.71
N ALA A 465 1.79 -10.84 6.89
CA ALA A 465 0.89 -10.89 5.73
C ALA A 465 -0.60 -10.81 6.12
N PRO A 466 -1.15 -11.68 6.98
CA PRO A 466 -2.55 -11.58 7.38
C PRO A 466 -2.87 -10.30 8.17
N ILE A 467 -1.90 -9.71 8.88
CA ILE A 467 -2.05 -8.40 9.52
C ILE A 467 -2.26 -7.30 8.46
N LEU A 468 -1.41 -7.26 7.44
CA LEU A 468 -1.41 -6.22 6.41
C LEU A 468 -2.57 -6.37 5.41
N TYR A 469 -2.89 -7.60 5.00
CA TYR A 469 -3.85 -7.90 3.92
C TYR A 469 -5.22 -8.43 4.40
N ALA A 470 -5.46 -8.54 5.72
CA ALA A 470 -6.72 -9.09 6.28
C ALA A 470 -7.12 -10.47 5.72
N ASP A 471 -6.16 -11.39 5.66
CA ASP A 471 -6.40 -12.74 5.17
C ASP A 471 -7.59 -13.42 5.89
N PRO A 472 -8.66 -13.81 5.15
CA PRO A 472 -9.87 -14.37 5.74
C PRO A 472 -9.63 -15.63 6.59
N ARG A 473 -8.55 -16.37 6.33
CA ARG A 473 -8.19 -17.59 7.08
C ARG A 473 -7.78 -17.29 8.52
N PHE A 474 -7.40 -16.05 8.81
CA PHE A 474 -6.93 -15.61 10.13
C PHE A 474 -7.99 -14.83 10.93
N LYS A 475 -9.07 -14.40 10.27
CA LYS A 475 -10.20 -13.67 10.88
C LYS A 475 -11.21 -14.61 11.54
N ALA A 476 -12.17 -14.02 12.25
CA ALA A 476 -13.37 -14.72 12.71
C ALA A 476 -14.23 -15.19 11.52
N SER A 477 -15.18 -16.10 11.76
CA SER A 477 -16.08 -16.56 10.71
C SER A 477 -16.98 -15.41 10.22
N SER A 478 -17.47 -15.49 8.97
CA SER A 478 -18.40 -14.49 8.41
C SER A 478 -19.61 -14.23 9.34
N ALA A 479 -20.19 -15.28 9.92
CA ALA A 479 -21.31 -15.17 10.86
C ALA A 479 -20.93 -14.43 12.16
N ASP A 480 -19.75 -14.70 12.71
CA ASP A 480 -19.27 -14.03 13.93
C ASP A 480 -18.94 -12.56 13.66
N ILE A 481 -18.38 -12.24 12.48
CA ILE A 481 -18.11 -10.86 12.08
C ILE A 481 -19.43 -10.08 11.98
N ILE A 482 -20.43 -10.62 11.27
CA ILE A 482 -21.75 -9.98 11.13
C ILE A 482 -22.41 -9.75 12.49
N LYS A 483 -22.29 -10.71 13.40
CA LYS A 483 -22.84 -10.61 14.77
C LYS A 483 -22.12 -9.54 15.60
N GLY A 484 -20.80 -9.46 15.49
CA GLY A 484 -19.97 -8.63 16.37
C GLY A 484 -19.70 -7.21 15.88
N ILE A 485 -19.82 -6.94 14.58
CA ILE A 485 -19.45 -5.64 14.00
C ILE A 485 -20.39 -4.51 14.48
N LYS A 486 -19.79 -3.42 14.95
CA LYS A 486 -20.45 -2.21 15.49
C LYS A 486 -19.65 -0.96 15.12
N CYS A 487 -20.17 0.21 15.44
CA CYS A 487 -19.50 1.50 15.22
C CYS A 487 -18.13 1.55 15.93
N GLN A 488 -17.11 2.09 15.27
CA GLN A 488 -15.74 2.19 15.80
C GLN A 488 -15.66 2.81 17.20
N SER A 489 -16.47 3.85 17.47
CA SER A 489 -16.44 4.60 18.73
C SER A 489 -16.78 3.76 19.97
N GLU A 490 -17.42 2.61 19.80
CA GLU A 490 -17.72 1.67 20.89
C GLU A 490 -16.45 1.09 21.55
N LEU A 491 -15.30 1.12 20.87
CA LEU A 491 -14.02 0.69 21.44
C LEU A 491 -13.36 1.71 22.36
N TRP A 492 -13.73 2.99 22.26
CA TRP A 492 -13.03 4.06 22.98
C TRP A 492 -13.22 3.94 24.50
N ALA A 493 -14.34 3.38 24.95
CA ALA A 493 -14.57 3.00 26.34
C ALA A 493 -13.54 1.99 26.88
N GLN A 494 -12.85 1.26 26.01
CA GLN A 494 -11.77 0.31 26.34
C GLN A 494 -10.37 0.87 26.03
N SER A 495 -10.26 2.17 25.71
CA SER A 495 -9.01 2.84 25.33
C SER A 495 -8.31 2.22 24.10
N ILE A 496 -9.10 1.65 23.19
CA ILE A 496 -8.62 1.14 21.89
C ILE A 496 -9.15 2.08 20.80
N SER A 497 -8.28 2.65 19.96
CA SER A 497 -8.71 3.59 18.91
C SER A 497 -9.50 2.89 17.78
N GLY A 498 -9.05 1.69 17.40
CA GLY A 498 -9.55 0.95 16.24
C GLY A 498 -8.84 1.27 14.92
N ASP A 499 -7.88 2.21 14.91
CA ASP A 499 -7.15 2.62 13.70
C ASP A 499 -6.01 1.65 13.32
N LEU A 500 -5.42 0.96 14.30
CA LEU A 500 -4.36 -0.02 14.09
C LEU A 500 -4.94 -1.42 13.90
N PRO A 501 -4.28 -2.30 13.12
CA PRO A 501 -4.69 -3.69 13.02
C PRO A 501 -4.58 -4.38 14.38
N ILE A 502 -5.63 -5.11 14.77
CA ILE A 502 -5.68 -5.87 16.02
C ILE A 502 -5.30 -7.32 15.79
N VAL A 503 -4.36 -7.82 16.61
CA VAL A 503 -4.09 -9.25 16.80
C VAL A 503 -4.71 -9.66 18.15
N LEU A 504 -5.67 -10.58 18.11
CA LEU A 504 -6.40 -11.07 19.28
C LEU A 504 -5.88 -12.45 19.71
N LEU A 505 -5.54 -12.60 20.99
CA LEU A 505 -5.22 -13.89 21.62
C LEU A 505 -6.26 -14.23 22.69
N LEU A 506 -6.85 -15.42 22.57
CA LEU A 506 -7.71 -16.02 23.60
C LEU A 506 -6.92 -17.04 24.41
N ILE A 507 -7.01 -16.96 25.75
CA ILE A 507 -6.35 -17.90 26.67
C ILE A 507 -7.27 -18.24 27.83
N ASP A 508 -7.40 -19.53 28.14
CA ASP A 508 -8.23 -20.08 29.20
C ASP A 508 -7.44 -20.90 30.24
N ASP A 509 -6.17 -21.22 30.00
CA ASP A 509 -5.32 -22.03 30.87
C ASP A 509 -3.92 -21.41 31.10
N ILE A 510 -3.41 -21.50 32.33
CA ILE A 510 -2.05 -21.04 32.70
C ILE A 510 -0.93 -21.88 32.07
N GLU A 511 -1.19 -23.15 31.74
CA GLU A 511 -0.22 -23.99 31.02
C GLU A 511 0.14 -23.40 29.64
N ASP A 512 -0.74 -22.57 29.08
CA ASP A 512 -0.56 -21.93 27.79
C ASP A 512 0.16 -20.56 27.85
N ILE A 513 0.63 -20.12 29.02
CA ILE A 513 1.32 -18.82 29.20
C ILE A 513 2.54 -18.64 28.27
N ALA A 514 3.16 -19.75 27.84
CA ALA A 514 4.26 -19.71 26.86
C ALA A 514 3.84 -19.07 25.52
N LYS A 515 2.57 -19.20 25.10
CA LYS A 515 2.04 -18.62 23.86
C LYS A 515 1.85 -17.11 24.00
N VAL A 516 1.47 -16.63 25.19
CA VAL A 516 1.45 -15.20 25.51
C VAL A 516 2.86 -14.61 25.38
N LYS A 517 3.87 -15.26 25.96
CA LYS A 517 5.28 -14.83 25.84
C LYS A 517 5.79 -14.85 24.40
N GLN A 518 5.37 -15.81 23.59
CA GLN A 518 5.67 -15.83 22.15
C GLN A 518 5.06 -14.62 21.43
N LEU A 519 3.79 -14.29 21.68
CA LEU A 519 3.14 -13.13 21.04
C LEU A 519 3.69 -11.79 21.49
N LEU A 520 4.09 -11.65 22.76
CA LEU A 520 4.76 -10.45 23.24
C LEU A 520 6.11 -10.23 22.52
N ARG A 521 6.87 -11.31 22.28
CA ARG A 521 8.08 -11.25 21.45
C ARG A 521 7.78 -10.95 19.98
N ALA A 522 6.67 -11.47 19.44
CA ALA A 522 6.23 -11.12 18.08
C ALA A 522 5.87 -9.63 17.97
N HIS A 523 5.19 -9.08 18.98
CA HIS A 523 4.85 -7.65 19.06
C HIS A 523 6.10 -6.77 19.14
N GLU A 524 7.07 -7.15 19.98
CA GLU A 524 8.38 -6.51 20.04
C GLU A 524 9.12 -6.57 18.70
N TYR A 525 9.08 -7.72 18.01
CA TYR A 525 9.65 -7.88 16.68
C TYR A 525 8.99 -6.99 15.63
N TRP A 526 7.65 -6.92 15.59
CA TRP A 526 6.94 -6.03 14.66
C TRP A 526 7.26 -4.56 14.93
N ARG A 527 7.36 -4.16 16.21
CA ARG A 527 7.85 -2.84 16.60
C ARG A 527 9.25 -2.56 16.08
N MET A 528 10.19 -3.51 16.20
CA MET A 528 11.54 -3.38 15.63
C MET A 528 11.55 -3.27 14.10
N LYS A 529 10.55 -3.84 13.43
CA LYS A 529 10.33 -3.72 11.98
C LYS A 529 9.36 -2.58 11.59
N CYS A 530 9.04 -1.68 12.52
CA CYS A 530 8.12 -0.55 12.34
C CYS A 530 6.72 -0.93 11.79
N LEU A 531 6.24 -2.13 12.11
CA LEU A 531 4.87 -2.56 11.86
C LEU A 531 4.02 -2.30 13.11
N ALA A 532 3.14 -1.30 13.04
CA ALA A 532 2.24 -0.93 14.14
C ALA A 532 1.07 -1.91 14.26
N VAL A 533 0.89 -2.50 15.45
CA VAL A 533 -0.13 -3.52 15.75
C VAL A 533 -0.59 -3.38 17.19
N ASP A 534 -1.91 -3.39 17.41
CA ASP A 534 -2.47 -3.54 18.75
C ASP A 534 -2.61 -5.04 19.08
N LEU A 535 -2.05 -5.46 20.21
CA LEU A 535 -2.17 -6.82 20.72
C LEU A 535 -3.23 -6.85 21.82
N VAL A 536 -4.32 -7.58 21.60
CA VAL A 536 -5.38 -7.76 22.59
C VAL A 536 -5.34 -9.19 23.13
N ILE A 537 -5.29 -9.33 24.45
CA ILE A 537 -5.29 -10.64 25.14
C ILE A 537 -6.55 -10.72 25.99
N ILE A 538 -7.40 -11.71 25.73
CA ILE A 538 -8.61 -11.99 26.51
C ILE A 538 -8.38 -13.27 27.33
N ASN A 539 -8.41 -13.11 28.66
CA ASN A 539 -8.47 -14.21 29.61
C ASN A 539 -9.91 -14.74 29.72
N GLU A 540 -10.15 -15.95 29.23
CA GLU A 540 -11.44 -16.65 29.24
C GLU A 540 -11.59 -17.62 30.42
N HIS A 541 -10.58 -17.72 31.29
CA HIS A 541 -10.65 -18.61 32.45
C HIS A 541 -11.80 -18.19 33.39
N PRO A 542 -12.63 -19.14 33.86
CA PRO A 542 -13.74 -18.85 34.77
C PRO A 542 -13.29 -18.11 36.04
N SER A 543 -14.16 -17.27 36.60
CA SER A 543 -13.86 -16.53 37.83
C SER A 543 -13.71 -17.49 39.02
N GLY A 544 -12.50 -17.52 39.60
CA GLY A 544 -12.16 -18.27 40.81
C GLY A 544 -11.45 -17.39 41.84
N TYR A 545 -11.27 -17.90 43.07
CA TYR A 545 -10.63 -17.16 44.16
C TYR A 545 -9.15 -16.86 43.90
N MET A 546 -8.48 -17.65 43.05
CA MET A 546 -7.10 -17.42 42.61
C MET A 546 -7.09 -16.80 41.20
N GLN A 547 -6.51 -15.60 41.07
CA GLN A 547 -6.36 -14.86 39.80
C GLN A 547 -5.03 -15.18 39.10
N ASP A 548 -4.52 -16.40 39.27
CA ASP A 548 -3.14 -16.76 38.93
C ASP A 548 -2.83 -16.58 37.44
N LEU A 549 -3.74 -16.98 36.55
CA LEU A 549 -3.57 -16.77 35.11
C LEU A 549 -3.54 -15.29 34.75
N HIS A 550 -4.45 -14.47 35.30
CA HIS A 550 -4.48 -13.05 35.00
C HIS A 550 -3.21 -12.33 35.49
N ASN A 551 -2.77 -12.65 36.71
CA ASN A 551 -1.51 -12.15 37.27
C ASN A 551 -0.30 -12.61 36.45
N ALA A 552 -0.30 -13.85 35.92
CA ALA A 552 0.76 -14.35 35.06
C ALA A 552 0.80 -13.61 33.70
N ILE A 553 -0.35 -13.28 33.11
CA ILE A 553 -0.44 -12.47 31.88
C ILE A 553 0.09 -11.06 32.14
N GLU A 554 -0.39 -10.38 33.18
CA GLU A 554 0.07 -9.05 33.59
C GLU A 554 1.58 -9.02 33.85
N THR A 555 2.10 -10.04 34.54
CA THR A 555 3.54 -10.17 34.80
C THR A 555 4.32 -10.35 33.50
N ALA A 556 3.81 -11.17 32.57
CA ALA A 556 4.43 -11.35 31.26
C ALA A 556 4.47 -10.04 30.47
N VAL A 557 3.36 -9.29 30.42
CA VAL A 557 3.26 -7.99 29.74
C VAL A 557 4.25 -6.98 30.34
N ARG A 558 4.25 -6.80 31.66
CA ARG A 558 5.19 -5.89 32.35
C ARG A 558 6.63 -6.28 32.11
N SER A 559 6.95 -7.59 32.15
CA SER A 559 8.31 -8.08 31.90
C SER A 559 8.77 -7.79 30.46
N SER A 560 7.86 -7.82 29.49
CA SER A 560 8.14 -7.47 28.10
C SER A 560 8.37 -5.97 27.95
N GLN A 561 7.54 -5.13 28.58
CA GLN A 561 7.64 -3.67 28.51
C GLN A 561 8.84 -3.08 29.28
N SER A 562 9.40 -3.83 30.23
CA SER A 562 10.57 -3.40 31.02
C SER A 562 11.91 -3.56 30.30
N ARG A 563 11.92 -4.16 29.09
CA ARG A 563 13.14 -4.33 28.29
C ARG A 563 13.55 -2.99 27.65
N PRO A 564 14.85 -2.63 27.63
CA PRO A 564 15.29 -1.42 26.95
C PRO A 564 14.98 -1.53 25.45
N SER A 565 14.12 -0.64 24.94
CA SER A 565 13.79 -0.62 23.51
C SER A 565 15.04 -0.29 22.68
N PHE A 566 15.30 -1.10 21.64
CA PHE A 566 16.25 -0.75 20.58
C PHE A 566 15.74 0.53 19.89
N ASN A 567 16.53 1.60 19.89
CA ASN A 567 16.25 2.96 19.41
C ASN A 567 15.27 3.80 20.28
N HIS A 568 15.86 4.74 21.04
CA HIS A 568 15.18 5.89 21.67
C HIS A 568 15.28 7.09 20.71
N ASP A 569 14.53 7.07 19.61
CA ASP A 569 14.37 8.25 18.76
C ASP A 569 12.91 8.74 18.87
N TYR A 570 12.74 10.01 19.27
CA TYR A 570 11.46 10.70 19.51
C TYR A 570 10.48 10.63 18.31
N LEU A 571 10.99 10.42 17.09
CA LEU A 571 10.18 10.31 15.86
C LEU A 571 9.43 8.97 15.75
N ALA A 572 9.80 7.95 16.52
CA ALA A 572 9.20 6.61 16.48
C ALA A 572 8.11 6.39 17.54
N GLU A 573 7.99 7.25 18.56
CA GLU A 573 7.11 7.01 19.72
C GLU A 573 5.60 7.20 19.43
N GLN A 574 5.23 7.97 18.40
CA GLN A 574 3.83 8.35 18.18
C GLN A 574 2.97 7.27 17.49
N SER A 575 3.49 6.09 17.22
CA SER A 575 2.82 5.08 16.36
C SER A 575 3.19 3.64 16.67
N ILE A 576 3.40 3.34 17.95
CA ILE A 576 3.72 1.99 18.42
C ILE A 576 2.46 1.42 19.04
N GLY A 577 1.83 0.45 18.38
CA GLY A 577 0.61 -0.18 18.89
C GLY A 577 0.77 -0.77 20.30
N ALA A 578 -0.33 -0.84 21.03
CA ALA A 578 -0.34 -1.14 22.46
C ALA A 578 -0.70 -2.60 22.75
N VAL A 579 -0.45 -3.04 23.99
CA VAL A 579 -0.89 -4.34 24.50
C VAL A 579 -2.03 -4.11 25.48
N HIS A 580 -3.19 -4.69 25.19
CA HIS A 580 -4.39 -4.59 26.01
C HIS A 580 -4.73 -5.95 26.60
N VAL A 581 -4.98 -6.01 27.91
CA VAL A 581 -5.34 -7.25 28.62
C VAL A 581 -6.74 -7.10 29.21
N PHE A 582 -7.62 -8.03 28.87
CA PHE A 582 -8.98 -8.07 29.39
C PHE A 582 -9.28 -9.40 30.06
N ARG A 583 -10.20 -9.38 31.02
CA ARG A 583 -10.88 -10.60 31.50
C ARG A 583 -12.25 -10.70 30.86
N ALA A 584 -12.60 -11.88 30.37
CA ALA A 584 -13.86 -12.13 29.69
C ALA A 584 -15.10 -11.88 30.58
N ASP A 585 -14.98 -12.00 31.91
CA ASP A 585 -16.05 -11.73 32.87
C ASP A 585 -16.21 -10.23 33.21
N MET A 586 -15.22 -9.40 32.88
CA MET A 586 -15.21 -7.95 33.15
C MET A 586 -15.56 -7.11 31.92
N ILE A 587 -15.62 -7.72 30.74
CA ILE A 587 -16.10 -7.09 29.50
C ILE A 587 -17.47 -7.65 29.14
N ASN A 588 -18.36 -6.81 28.62
CA ASN A 588 -19.65 -7.31 28.16
C ASN A 588 -19.48 -8.17 26.89
N SER A 589 -20.44 -9.06 26.63
CA SER A 589 -20.40 -9.96 25.47
C SER A 589 -20.34 -9.22 24.13
N GLY A 590 -20.96 -8.04 24.03
CA GLY A 590 -20.92 -7.21 22.83
C GLY A 590 -19.52 -6.69 22.50
N THR A 591 -18.74 -6.27 23.50
CA THR A 591 -17.34 -5.85 23.33
C THR A 591 -16.46 -7.02 22.93
N ARG A 592 -16.66 -8.20 23.53
CA ARG A 592 -15.93 -9.42 23.15
C ARG A 592 -16.22 -9.83 21.71
N ASP A 593 -17.50 -9.87 21.31
CA ASP A 593 -17.91 -10.19 19.94
C ASP A 593 -17.32 -9.17 18.94
N MET A 594 -17.30 -7.88 19.31
CA MET A 594 -16.73 -6.81 18.50
C MET A 594 -15.22 -6.97 18.30
N LEU A 595 -14.45 -7.20 19.38
CA LEU A 595 -12.99 -7.45 19.29
C LEU A 595 -12.68 -8.66 18.41
N HIS A 596 -13.52 -9.70 18.47
CA HIS A 596 -13.44 -10.86 17.59
C HIS A 596 -13.68 -10.51 16.12
N ALA A 597 -14.73 -9.72 15.84
CA ALA A 597 -15.14 -9.36 14.49
C ALA A 597 -14.09 -8.49 13.76
N ILE A 598 -13.45 -7.57 14.48
CA ILE A 598 -12.53 -6.57 13.89
C ILE A 598 -11.07 -7.04 13.83
N ALA A 599 -10.70 -8.07 14.59
CA ALA A 599 -9.34 -8.58 14.62
C ALA A 599 -8.88 -9.05 13.23
N ARG A 600 -7.69 -8.61 12.81
CA ARG A 600 -7.03 -9.08 11.58
C ARG A 600 -6.53 -10.52 11.73
N VAL A 601 -6.14 -10.88 12.95
CA VAL A 601 -5.69 -12.21 13.32
C VAL A 601 -6.29 -12.59 14.67
N VAL A 602 -7.01 -13.71 14.73
CA VAL A 602 -7.50 -14.31 15.98
C VAL A 602 -6.71 -15.58 16.25
N LEU A 603 -6.07 -15.70 17.41
CA LEU A 603 -5.31 -16.87 17.86
C LEU A 603 -5.90 -17.42 19.14
N VAL A 604 -5.86 -18.75 19.31
CA VAL A 604 -6.35 -19.43 20.52
C VAL A 604 -5.21 -20.22 21.12
N ALA A 605 -4.87 -19.96 22.39
CA ALA A 605 -3.64 -20.46 23.00
C ALA A 605 -3.57 -22.01 23.03
N ARG A 606 -4.69 -22.68 23.31
CA ARG A 606 -4.81 -24.15 23.30
C ARG A 606 -4.55 -24.81 21.94
N HIS A 607 -4.63 -24.05 20.84
CA HIS A 607 -4.28 -24.57 19.50
C HIS A 607 -2.76 -24.61 19.25
N GLY A 608 -1.95 -24.20 20.23
CA GLY A 608 -0.49 -24.25 20.21
C GLY A 608 0.17 -22.95 19.73
N PHE A 609 1.47 -23.03 19.47
CA PHE A 609 2.28 -21.91 18.97
C PHE A 609 1.87 -21.46 17.55
N ILE A 610 2.37 -20.30 17.12
CA ILE A 610 2.01 -19.64 15.86
C ILE A 610 2.18 -20.59 14.66
N ASN A 611 3.31 -21.30 14.51
CA ASN A 611 3.53 -22.25 13.42
C ASN A 611 2.40 -23.29 13.25
N LYS A 612 1.97 -23.91 14.36
CA LYS A 612 0.94 -24.96 14.36
C LYS A 612 -0.40 -24.37 13.91
N GLN A 613 -0.76 -23.21 14.44
CA GLN A 613 -2.00 -22.53 14.05
C GLN A 613 -1.97 -22.08 12.58
N PHE A 614 -0.83 -21.58 12.09
CA PHE A 614 -0.63 -21.22 10.69
C PHE A 614 -0.79 -22.44 9.77
N PHE A 615 -0.17 -23.58 10.11
CA PHE A 615 -0.29 -24.82 9.36
C PHE A 615 -1.74 -25.33 9.30
N LEU A 616 -2.43 -25.37 10.45
CA LEU A 616 -3.83 -25.84 10.52
C LEU A 616 -4.79 -25.01 9.64
N ARG A 617 -4.53 -23.71 9.49
CA ARG A 617 -5.37 -22.80 8.69
C ARG A 617 -5.06 -22.86 7.21
N THR A 618 -3.79 -23.00 6.85
CA THR A 618 -3.36 -23.04 5.44
C THR A 618 -3.53 -24.42 4.79
N ALA A 619 -3.50 -25.51 5.56
CA ALA A 619 -3.71 -26.87 5.05
C ALA A 619 -5.14 -27.13 4.57
N LYS A 620 -6.15 -26.47 5.17
CA LYS A 620 -7.57 -26.63 4.78
C LYS A 620 -7.86 -26.06 3.38
N THR A 621 -7.16 -25.01 2.96
CA THR A 621 -7.40 -24.30 1.69
C THR A 621 -6.78 -25.00 0.48
N ARG A 622 -5.70 -25.78 0.65
CA ARG A 622 -5.01 -26.49 -0.45
C ARG A 622 -5.90 -27.52 -1.18
N LYS A 623 -6.99 -27.99 -0.59
CA LYS A 623 -7.90 -28.96 -1.21
C LYS A 623 -8.80 -28.36 -2.31
N HIS A 624 -9.05 -27.04 -2.31
CA HIS A 624 -9.92 -26.39 -3.31
C HIS A 624 -9.15 -25.73 -4.48
N ALA A 625 -7.88 -25.36 -4.29
CA ALA A 625 -7.09 -24.70 -5.33
C ALA A 625 -6.59 -25.64 -6.45
N LEU A 626 -6.68 -26.96 -6.26
CA LEU A 626 -6.15 -27.96 -7.20
C LEU A 626 -7.05 -28.25 -8.41
N THR A 627 -8.21 -27.60 -8.53
CA THR A 627 -9.23 -27.96 -9.55
C THR A 627 -9.27 -27.03 -10.77
N SER A 628 -8.46 -25.97 -10.85
CA SER A 628 -8.45 -25.11 -12.05
C SER A 628 -7.03 -24.76 -12.51
N MET A 629 -6.33 -25.74 -13.08
CA MET A 629 -5.13 -25.48 -13.88
C MET A 629 -5.43 -25.71 -15.36
N LEU A 630 -5.97 -24.68 -16.01
CA LEU A 630 -5.88 -24.53 -17.46
C LEU A 630 -5.46 -23.09 -17.74
N ASN A 631 -4.16 -22.93 -18.01
CA ASN A 631 -3.58 -21.70 -18.56
C ASN A 631 -4.19 -21.46 -19.95
N GLN A 632 -5.23 -20.65 -20.03
CA GLN A 632 -5.55 -19.94 -21.27
C GLN A 632 -5.06 -18.51 -21.12
N GLN A 633 -4.11 -18.12 -21.97
CA GLN A 633 -3.74 -16.73 -22.12
C GLN A 633 -4.97 -15.92 -22.52
N PRO A 634 -5.14 -14.68 -22.02
CA PRO A 634 -6.11 -13.77 -22.59
C PRO A 634 -5.80 -13.65 -24.09
N ARG A 635 -6.73 -14.08 -24.95
CA ARG A 635 -6.60 -13.86 -26.39
C ARG A 635 -6.69 -12.35 -26.59
N THR A 636 -5.58 -11.75 -27.01
CA THR A 636 -5.59 -10.40 -27.56
C THR A 636 -6.61 -10.36 -28.68
N LEU A 637 -7.57 -9.44 -28.57
CA LEU A 637 -8.53 -9.12 -29.63
C LEU A 637 -7.78 -8.89 -30.94
N ASN A 638 -7.93 -9.83 -31.87
CA ASN A 638 -7.47 -9.69 -33.25
C ASN A 638 -8.61 -9.08 -34.07
N THR A 639 -8.94 -7.82 -33.80
CA THR A 639 -9.94 -7.08 -34.58
C THR A 639 -9.26 -6.42 -35.78
N ASN A 640 -8.94 -7.21 -36.80
CA ASN A 640 -8.58 -6.71 -38.14
C ASN A 640 -9.82 -6.36 -38.98
N THR A 641 -11.00 -6.29 -38.37
CA THR A 641 -12.24 -5.94 -39.07
C THR A 641 -12.31 -4.42 -39.19
N PRO A 642 -12.41 -3.85 -40.40
CA PRO A 642 -12.57 -2.40 -40.56
C PRO A 642 -13.83 -1.94 -39.83
N LEU A 643 -13.63 -1.07 -38.85
CA LEU A 643 -14.71 -0.47 -38.07
C LEU A 643 -15.58 0.40 -38.99
N PRO A 644 -16.92 0.29 -38.92
CA PRO A 644 -17.78 1.31 -39.51
C PRO A 644 -17.43 2.67 -38.88
N LYS A 645 -17.32 3.72 -39.70
CA LYS A 645 -17.27 5.09 -39.17
C LYS A 645 -18.62 5.37 -38.53
N ALA A 646 -18.69 5.33 -37.19
CA ALA A 646 -19.88 5.80 -36.48
C ALA A 646 -20.15 7.25 -36.89
N HIS A 647 -21.37 7.52 -37.35
CA HIS A 647 -21.75 8.85 -37.81
C HIS A 647 -21.83 9.78 -36.59
N LEU A 648 -20.88 10.71 -36.48
CA LEU A 648 -20.99 11.79 -35.50
C LEU A 648 -22.11 12.74 -35.94
N PRO A 649 -22.92 13.27 -35.01
CA PRO A 649 -23.79 14.39 -35.32
C PRO A 649 -22.93 15.61 -35.74
N GLU A 650 -23.55 16.60 -36.38
CA GLU A 650 -22.88 17.88 -36.64
C GLU A 650 -22.58 18.55 -35.28
N LEU A 651 -21.31 18.86 -35.02
CA LEU A 651 -20.84 19.39 -33.72
C LEU A 651 -20.41 20.85 -33.84
N GLU A 652 -20.95 21.70 -32.98
CA GLU A 652 -20.46 23.06 -32.75
C GLU A 652 -19.14 23.01 -31.95
N PHE A 653 -18.16 23.86 -32.30
CA PHE A 653 -16.87 23.98 -31.59
C PHE A 653 -16.06 22.66 -31.45
N PHE A 654 -16.03 21.85 -32.50
CA PHE A 654 -15.27 20.60 -32.49
C PHE A 654 -13.76 20.83 -32.33
N ASN A 655 -13.16 20.21 -31.31
CA ASN A 655 -11.74 20.40 -30.95
C ASN A 655 -10.82 19.23 -31.36
N GLY A 656 -11.30 18.31 -32.20
CA GLY A 656 -10.59 17.11 -32.61
C GLY A 656 -11.02 15.85 -31.85
N LEU A 657 -11.46 15.98 -30.60
CA LEU A 657 -11.99 14.89 -29.77
C LEU A 657 -13.48 15.04 -29.47
N GLY A 658 -13.98 16.26 -29.28
CA GLY A 658 -15.38 16.49 -28.97
C GLY A 658 -15.87 17.90 -29.30
N GLY A 659 -17.17 18.10 -29.19
CA GLY A 659 -17.85 19.37 -29.47
C GLY A 659 -19.30 19.33 -28.98
N PHE A 660 -19.99 20.47 -29.05
CA PHE A 660 -21.36 20.60 -28.60
C PHE A 660 -22.35 20.11 -29.65
N ALA A 661 -23.33 19.33 -29.23
CA ALA A 661 -24.45 18.87 -30.03
C ALA A 661 -25.77 19.40 -29.48
N ASP A 662 -26.86 19.13 -30.20
CA ASP A 662 -28.21 19.42 -29.76
C ASP A 662 -28.40 20.88 -29.29
N ASN A 663 -27.91 21.82 -30.11
CA ASN A 663 -27.94 23.25 -29.84
C ASN A 663 -27.25 23.65 -28.52
N GLY A 664 -26.17 22.96 -28.13
CA GLY A 664 -25.37 23.24 -26.94
C GLY A 664 -25.77 22.44 -25.70
N ARG A 665 -26.77 21.57 -25.77
CA ARG A 665 -27.30 20.82 -24.60
C ARG A 665 -26.51 19.57 -24.26
N GLU A 666 -25.76 19.04 -25.21
CA GLU A 666 -24.89 17.88 -25.02
C GLU A 666 -23.47 18.22 -25.46
N TYR A 667 -22.48 17.67 -24.76
CA TYR A 667 -21.11 17.64 -25.19
C TYR A 667 -20.75 16.22 -25.64
N VAL A 668 -20.45 16.06 -26.92
CA VAL A 668 -20.21 14.76 -27.56
C VAL A 668 -18.72 14.57 -27.75
N ILE A 669 -18.20 13.42 -27.30
CA ILE A 669 -16.78 13.06 -27.35
C ILE A 669 -16.66 11.79 -28.19
N ARG A 670 -15.67 11.75 -29.08
CA ARG A 670 -15.28 10.57 -29.85
C ARG A 670 -13.90 10.12 -29.41
N LEU A 671 -13.80 8.87 -28.96
CA LEU A 671 -12.53 8.20 -28.72
C LEU A 671 -12.41 7.04 -29.72
N HIS A 672 -11.24 6.89 -30.34
CA HIS A 672 -10.98 5.79 -31.27
C HIS A 672 -9.52 5.37 -31.20
N ASN A 673 -9.18 4.14 -31.63
CA ASN A 673 -7.80 3.68 -31.74
C ASN A 673 -6.95 3.79 -30.44
N GLY A 674 -7.58 3.71 -29.26
CA GLY A 674 -6.90 3.86 -27.96
C GLY A 674 -6.60 5.30 -27.56
N GLU A 675 -7.19 6.29 -28.24
CA GLU A 675 -7.16 7.69 -27.80
C GLU A 675 -7.82 7.86 -26.42
N CYS A 676 -7.32 8.83 -25.68
CA CYS A 676 -7.89 9.28 -24.41
C CYS A 676 -8.01 10.81 -24.42
N THR A 677 -8.90 11.34 -23.59
CA THR A 677 -9.01 12.78 -23.36
C THR A 677 -7.75 13.31 -22.65
N PRO A 678 -7.29 14.56 -22.92
CA PRO A 678 -6.05 15.10 -22.35
C PRO A 678 -6.03 15.15 -20.82
N ALA A 679 -7.22 15.27 -20.22
CA ALA A 679 -7.50 15.09 -18.81
C ALA A 679 -8.89 14.45 -18.71
N PRO A 680 -9.25 13.78 -17.60
CA PRO A 680 -10.58 13.18 -17.46
C PRO A 680 -11.69 14.24 -17.64
N TRP A 681 -12.33 14.23 -18.81
CA TRP A 681 -13.49 15.06 -19.08
C TRP A 681 -14.70 14.39 -18.44
N LEU A 682 -15.28 15.03 -17.42
CA LEU A 682 -16.34 14.43 -16.63
C LEU A 682 -17.69 15.09 -16.85
N ASN A 683 -18.75 14.33 -16.53
CA ASN A 683 -20.04 14.88 -16.12
C ASN A 683 -20.32 14.52 -14.65
N VAL A 684 -20.89 15.46 -13.89
CA VAL A 684 -21.37 15.25 -12.52
C VAL A 684 -22.88 15.25 -12.56
N ILE A 685 -23.50 14.16 -12.09
CA ILE A 685 -24.95 13.95 -12.13
C ILE A 685 -25.40 13.70 -10.70
N ALA A 686 -26.23 14.60 -10.17
CA ALA A 686 -26.65 14.53 -8.79
C ALA A 686 -28.07 15.07 -8.63
N ASN A 687 -28.72 14.58 -7.59
CA ASN A 687 -29.82 15.24 -6.91
C ASN A 687 -29.32 15.72 -5.53
N PRO A 688 -30.15 16.36 -4.68
CA PRO A 688 -29.69 16.90 -3.40
C PRO A 688 -29.05 15.88 -2.42
N ARG A 689 -29.40 14.59 -2.53
CA ARG A 689 -28.98 13.53 -1.59
C ARG A 689 -28.15 12.43 -2.24
N PHE A 690 -27.98 12.40 -3.54
CA PHE A 690 -27.30 11.29 -4.21
C PHE A 690 -26.69 11.75 -5.52
N GLY A 691 -25.59 11.12 -5.92
CA GLY A 691 -25.02 11.41 -7.22
C GLY A 691 -23.88 10.49 -7.61
N PHE A 692 -23.44 10.66 -8.83
CA PHE A 692 -22.21 10.08 -9.34
C PHE A 692 -21.51 11.07 -10.27
N HIS A 693 -20.23 10.84 -10.52
CA HIS A 693 -19.59 11.42 -11.69
C HIS A 693 -19.13 10.31 -12.63
N VAL A 694 -18.90 10.65 -13.90
CA VAL A 694 -18.34 9.71 -14.87
C VAL A 694 -17.49 10.44 -15.91
N SER A 695 -16.32 9.90 -16.23
CA SER A 695 -15.41 10.39 -17.26
C SER A 695 -15.77 9.90 -18.65
N ALA A 696 -15.21 10.55 -19.67
CA ALA A 696 -15.32 10.14 -21.07
C ALA A 696 -14.83 8.69 -21.29
N GLU A 697 -13.86 8.24 -20.52
CA GLU A 697 -13.36 6.87 -20.57
C GLU A 697 -14.24 5.88 -19.79
N GLY A 698 -15.18 6.36 -18.97
CA GLY A 698 -16.14 5.57 -18.19
C GLY A 698 -15.80 5.42 -16.71
N SER A 699 -14.68 5.99 -16.25
CA SER A 699 -14.30 6.00 -14.84
C SER A 699 -15.28 6.84 -14.03
N GLY A 700 -15.79 6.31 -12.93
CA GLY A 700 -16.77 7.02 -12.11
C GLY A 700 -16.81 6.53 -10.68
N TYR A 701 -17.42 7.35 -9.83
CA TYR A 701 -17.77 6.97 -8.46
C TYR A 701 -19.13 7.53 -8.09
N THR A 702 -19.80 6.84 -7.17
CA THR A 702 -21.17 7.07 -6.72
C THR A 702 -21.16 7.32 -5.21
N TRP A 703 -22.03 8.21 -4.73
CA TRP A 703 -22.18 8.53 -3.30
C TRP A 703 -23.64 8.74 -2.91
N SER A 704 -23.91 8.66 -1.62
CA SER A 704 -25.20 8.97 -1.01
C SER A 704 -25.03 9.89 0.19
N GLU A 705 -25.89 10.89 0.34
CA GLU A 705 -25.87 12.04 1.27
C GLU A 705 -24.62 12.94 1.20
N ASN A 706 -23.43 12.36 1.14
CA ASN A 706 -22.16 13.05 1.21
C ASN A 706 -21.11 12.38 0.31
N SER A 707 -20.57 13.15 -0.64
CA SER A 707 -19.57 12.70 -1.63
C SER A 707 -18.20 12.31 -1.06
N ARG A 708 -17.93 12.62 0.22
CA ARG A 708 -16.67 12.28 0.88
C ARG A 708 -16.84 11.23 1.97
N GLU A 709 -17.74 11.48 2.91
CA GLU A 709 -17.93 10.64 4.11
C GLU A 709 -18.77 9.39 3.84
N ASN A 710 -19.46 9.31 2.70
CA ASN A 710 -20.30 8.17 2.32
C ASN A 710 -20.22 7.88 0.82
N GLN A 711 -19.00 7.63 0.36
CA GLN A 711 -18.77 7.10 -0.98
C GLN A 711 -19.29 5.67 -1.03
N LEU A 712 -20.13 5.36 -2.02
CA LEU A 712 -20.56 3.99 -2.28
C LEU A 712 -19.45 3.23 -3.02
N THR A 713 -18.86 3.87 -4.02
CA THR A 713 -17.76 3.35 -4.84
C THR A 713 -16.56 4.28 -4.82
N THR A 714 -15.39 3.78 -5.22
CA THR A 714 -14.10 4.47 -5.03
C THR A 714 -13.99 5.77 -5.82
N TRP A 715 -13.86 6.91 -5.13
CA TRP A 715 -13.41 8.16 -5.76
C TRP A 715 -11.90 8.11 -6.06
N SER A 716 -11.51 8.58 -7.24
CA SER A 716 -10.12 8.78 -7.63
C SER A 716 -9.90 10.17 -8.21
N ASN A 717 -8.74 10.76 -7.89
CA ASN A 717 -8.22 11.97 -8.52
C ASN A 717 -6.92 11.69 -9.30
N ASP A 718 -6.71 10.43 -9.71
CA ASP A 718 -5.62 10.04 -10.61
C ASP A 718 -5.97 10.39 -12.05
N ALA A 719 -5.50 11.55 -12.53
CA ALA A 719 -5.72 12.01 -13.90
C ALA A 719 -4.95 11.19 -14.97
N VAL A 720 -3.94 10.42 -14.58
CA VAL A 720 -3.10 9.67 -15.51
C VAL A 720 -3.81 8.37 -15.88
N SER A 721 -4.11 7.53 -14.89
CA SER A 721 -4.71 6.22 -15.10
C SER A 721 -6.24 6.23 -15.09
N ASP A 722 -6.86 7.19 -14.38
CA ASP A 722 -8.32 7.32 -14.26
C ASP A 722 -9.04 5.99 -13.93
N PRO A 723 -8.73 5.37 -12.77
CA PRO A 723 -9.13 3.99 -12.49
C PRO A 723 -10.64 3.84 -12.28
N ILE A 724 -11.24 2.91 -13.01
CA ILE A 724 -12.68 2.61 -12.97
C ILE A 724 -13.08 1.63 -11.85
N GLY A 725 -14.19 1.91 -11.16
CA GLY A 725 -14.75 1.07 -10.08
C GLY A 725 -16.11 0.42 -10.38
N GLU A 726 -16.79 0.86 -11.44
CA GLU A 726 -18.14 0.41 -11.84
C GLU A 726 -18.11 0.01 -13.31
N ILE A 727 -18.43 -1.24 -13.64
CA ILE A 727 -18.20 -1.80 -14.98
C ILE A 727 -19.36 -2.69 -15.40
N ALA A 728 -19.81 -2.52 -16.65
CA ALA A 728 -20.74 -3.43 -17.31
C ALA A 728 -19.99 -4.25 -18.37
N TYR A 729 -19.64 -5.48 -18.03
CA TYR A 729 -19.00 -6.41 -18.95
C TYR A 729 -20.03 -7.14 -19.81
N VAL A 730 -19.72 -7.30 -21.09
CA VAL A 730 -20.44 -8.18 -22.03
C VAL A 730 -19.45 -9.25 -22.50
N CYS A 731 -19.68 -10.51 -22.16
CA CYS A 731 -18.83 -11.61 -22.61
C CYS A 731 -19.60 -12.49 -23.60
N ASP A 732 -19.00 -12.70 -24.77
CA ASP A 732 -19.49 -13.67 -25.76
C ASP A 732 -19.10 -15.07 -25.32
N LYS A 733 -20.11 -15.91 -25.06
CA LYS A 733 -19.90 -17.25 -24.52
C LYS A 733 -19.30 -18.22 -25.55
N ASP A 734 -19.46 -17.92 -26.84
CA ASP A 734 -18.97 -18.76 -27.92
C ASP A 734 -17.49 -18.49 -28.22
N SER A 735 -17.07 -17.23 -28.20
CA SER A 735 -15.68 -16.84 -28.47
C SER A 735 -14.81 -16.70 -27.21
N GLY A 736 -15.43 -16.42 -26.05
CA GLY A 736 -14.74 -16.03 -24.81
C GLY A 736 -14.28 -14.57 -24.79
N GLU A 737 -14.60 -13.77 -25.81
CA GLU A 737 -14.22 -12.35 -25.86
C GLU A 737 -15.06 -11.53 -24.87
N ILE A 738 -14.44 -10.50 -24.30
CA ILE A 738 -15.04 -9.60 -23.32
C ILE A 738 -15.05 -8.19 -23.93
N TYR A 739 -16.17 -7.49 -23.79
CA TYR A 739 -16.39 -6.13 -24.25
C TYR A 739 -16.98 -5.27 -23.12
N THR A 740 -16.86 -3.95 -23.25
CA THR A 740 -17.50 -2.95 -22.39
C THR A 740 -18.10 -1.85 -23.25
N ALA A 741 -19.12 -1.14 -22.74
CA ALA A 741 -19.66 0.04 -23.45
C ALA A 741 -18.75 1.27 -23.31
N THR A 742 -17.87 1.27 -22.31
CA THR A 742 -16.91 2.34 -21.98
C THR A 742 -15.50 1.97 -22.45
N ALA A 743 -14.65 2.98 -22.70
CA ALA A 743 -13.28 2.80 -23.20
C ALA A 743 -12.28 2.29 -22.13
N GLN A 744 -12.68 2.25 -20.87
CA GLN A 744 -12.03 1.52 -19.80
C GLN A 744 -12.98 0.49 -19.17
N PRO A 745 -12.46 -0.62 -18.60
CA PRO A 745 -11.04 -1.01 -18.51
C PRO A 745 -10.48 -1.66 -19.79
N LEU A 746 -11.29 -1.87 -20.83
CA LEU A 746 -10.88 -2.52 -22.07
C LEU A 746 -10.60 -1.48 -23.16
N GLN A 747 -9.40 -1.48 -23.72
CA GLN A 747 -9.07 -0.72 -24.93
C GLN A 747 -8.93 -1.67 -26.11
N ASP A 748 -10.04 -1.97 -26.76
CA ASP A 748 -10.10 -2.83 -27.95
C ASP A 748 -9.89 -2.08 -29.27
N LYS A 749 -9.47 -0.81 -29.18
CA LYS A 749 -9.29 0.14 -30.29
C LYS A 749 -10.58 0.41 -31.09
N GLY A 750 -11.75 0.02 -30.56
CA GLY A 750 -13.07 0.35 -31.11
C GLY A 750 -13.35 1.85 -31.13
N SER A 751 -14.51 2.21 -31.70
CA SER A 751 -14.99 3.60 -31.69
C SER A 751 -15.99 3.79 -30.56
N TYR A 752 -15.70 4.75 -29.68
CA TYR A 752 -16.54 5.14 -28.56
C TYR A 752 -17.11 6.53 -28.82
N ILE A 753 -18.42 6.69 -28.63
CA ILE A 753 -19.10 7.99 -28.67
C ILE A 753 -19.74 8.21 -27.31
N ILE A 754 -19.35 9.29 -26.65
CA ILE A 754 -19.83 9.65 -25.32
C ILE A 754 -20.64 10.93 -25.43
N HIS A 755 -21.82 10.93 -24.84
CA HIS A 755 -22.67 12.10 -24.72
C HIS A 755 -22.75 12.47 -23.24
N HIS A 756 -22.23 13.64 -22.88
CA HIS A 756 -22.53 14.25 -21.59
C HIS A 756 -23.65 15.26 -21.80
N GLY A 757 -24.76 15.09 -21.08
CA GLY A 757 -25.89 16.02 -21.09
C GLY A 757 -26.29 16.43 -19.68
N PHE A 758 -27.29 17.31 -19.59
CA PHE A 758 -27.78 17.75 -18.28
C PHE A 758 -28.52 16.61 -17.56
N GLY A 759 -27.93 16.10 -16.48
CA GLY A 759 -28.48 15.03 -15.66
C GLY A 759 -28.23 13.61 -16.17
N PHE A 760 -27.45 13.42 -17.24
CA PHE A 760 -27.16 12.09 -17.77
C PHE A 760 -25.84 12.00 -18.55
N SER A 761 -25.34 10.78 -18.67
CA SER A 761 -24.25 10.44 -19.59
C SER A 761 -24.60 9.18 -20.36
N ARG A 762 -24.28 9.14 -21.66
CA ARG A 762 -24.51 7.98 -22.52
C ARG A 762 -23.23 7.58 -23.25
N PHE A 763 -22.92 6.28 -23.26
CA PHE A 763 -21.73 5.71 -23.89
C PHE A 763 -22.18 4.75 -24.99
N LYS A 764 -21.68 4.96 -26.20
CA LYS A 764 -21.93 4.10 -27.35
C LYS A 764 -20.64 3.47 -27.82
N HIS A 765 -20.68 2.17 -28.08
CA HIS A 765 -19.52 1.43 -28.54
C HIS A 765 -19.93 0.36 -29.56
N GLN A 766 -19.20 0.28 -30.67
CA GLN A 766 -19.40 -0.74 -31.71
C GLN A 766 -18.17 -1.64 -31.83
N VAL A 767 -18.36 -2.94 -31.65
CA VAL A 767 -17.28 -3.94 -31.69
C VAL A 767 -17.82 -5.30 -32.13
N SER A 768 -17.08 -6.01 -33.01
CA SER A 768 -17.36 -7.40 -33.40
C SER A 768 -18.83 -7.68 -33.78
N GLY A 769 -19.46 -6.75 -34.50
CA GLY A 769 -20.88 -6.84 -34.91
C GLY A 769 -21.88 -6.72 -33.75
N LEU A 770 -21.47 -6.14 -32.61
CA LEU A 770 -22.34 -5.74 -31.52
C LEU A 770 -22.33 -4.21 -31.40
N SER A 771 -23.50 -3.63 -31.10
CA SER A 771 -23.64 -2.23 -30.73
C SER A 771 -24.11 -2.15 -29.28
N LEU A 772 -23.35 -1.45 -28.44
CA LEU A 772 -23.60 -1.25 -27.02
C LEU A 772 -23.98 0.22 -26.78
N ASP A 773 -25.11 0.46 -26.10
CA ASP A 773 -25.55 1.80 -25.66
C ASP A 773 -25.83 1.76 -24.15
N LEU A 774 -24.97 2.43 -23.37
CA LEU A 774 -25.06 2.51 -21.91
C LEU A 774 -25.46 3.91 -21.48
N LEU A 775 -26.65 4.06 -20.93
CA LEU A 775 -27.18 5.31 -20.36
C LEU A 775 -27.10 5.29 -18.84
N HIS A 776 -26.55 6.35 -18.24
CA HIS A 776 -26.54 6.59 -16.80
C HIS A 776 -27.29 7.87 -16.42
N TYR A 777 -28.13 7.81 -15.41
CA TYR A 777 -28.77 8.98 -14.80
C TYR A 777 -29.19 8.71 -13.34
N VAL A 778 -29.58 9.77 -12.63
CA VAL A 778 -30.14 9.72 -11.26
C VAL A 778 -31.55 10.32 -11.30
N PRO A 779 -32.57 9.66 -10.74
CA PRO A 779 -33.90 10.25 -10.56
C PRO A 779 -33.87 11.48 -9.63
N LEU A 780 -34.90 12.32 -9.70
CA LEU A 780 -34.90 13.61 -9.00
C LEU A 780 -34.90 13.51 -7.47
N ASP A 781 -35.51 12.47 -6.90
CA ASP A 781 -35.82 12.43 -5.46
C ASP A 781 -35.11 11.31 -4.68
N ASP A 782 -34.73 10.24 -5.37
CA ASP A 782 -34.32 8.98 -4.76
C ASP A 782 -32.81 8.69 -4.91
N ALA A 783 -32.27 7.98 -3.93
CA ALA A 783 -30.85 7.65 -3.82
C ALA A 783 -30.46 6.41 -4.63
N ILE A 784 -30.67 6.50 -5.96
CA ILE A 784 -30.47 5.40 -6.90
C ILE A 784 -29.86 5.90 -8.21
N LYS A 785 -28.74 5.28 -8.62
CA LYS A 785 -28.18 5.38 -9.97
C LYS A 785 -28.85 4.33 -10.83
N ILE A 786 -29.37 4.75 -11.98
CA ILE A 786 -29.95 3.87 -12.99
C ILE A 786 -28.99 3.79 -14.17
N SER A 787 -28.59 2.56 -14.51
CA SER A 787 -27.75 2.28 -15.68
C SER A 787 -28.50 1.34 -16.62
N ARG A 788 -28.68 1.74 -17.88
CA ARG A 788 -29.43 0.99 -18.89
C ARG A 788 -28.47 0.62 -20.01
N LEU A 789 -28.16 -0.67 -20.15
CA LEU A 789 -27.31 -1.19 -21.22
C LEU A 789 -28.19 -1.85 -22.29
N THR A 790 -28.29 -1.23 -23.46
CA THR A 790 -28.90 -1.83 -24.64
C THR A 790 -27.82 -2.49 -25.49
N ILE A 791 -28.04 -3.75 -25.86
CA ILE A 791 -27.15 -4.55 -26.70
C ILE A 791 -27.91 -4.92 -27.96
N HIS A 792 -27.39 -4.51 -29.11
CA HIS A 792 -27.93 -4.85 -30.43
C HIS A 792 -26.97 -5.76 -31.20
N ASN A 793 -27.51 -6.81 -31.80
CA ASN A 793 -26.73 -7.77 -32.58
C ASN A 793 -26.80 -7.47 -34.07
N GLU A 794 -25.68 -7.08 -34.65
CA GLU A 794 -25.50 -6.78 -36.08
C GLU A 794 -24.50 -7.75 -36.73
N SER A 795 -24.25 -8.90 -36.10
CA SER A 795 -23.14 -9.79 -36.48
C SER A 795 -23.47 -10.77 -37.61
N GLY A 796 -24.71 -10.80 -38.11
CA GLY A 796 -25.16 -11.75 -39.13
C GLY A 796 -25.40 -13.17 -38.58
N ARG A 797 -25.32 -13.36 -37.26
CA ARG A 797 -25.48 -14.66 -36.59
C ARG A 797 -26.09 -14.49 -35.19
N LYS A 798 -26.69 -15.55 -34.68
CA LYS A 798 -27.13 -15.60 -33.27
C LYS A 798 -25.94 -15.45 -32.32
N ARG A 799 -26.10 -14.69 -31.23
CA ARG A 799 -25.08 -14.48 -30.19
C ARG A 799 -25.58 -14.95 -28.83
N ARG A 800 -24.73 -15.67 -28.10
CA ARG A 800 -24.96 -16.05 -26.70
C ARG A 800 -24.05 -15.20 -25.82
N LEU A 801 -24.64 -14.29 -25.06
CA LEU A 801 -23.91 -13.31 -24.29
C LEU A 801 -24.17 -13.51 -22.79
N SER A 802 -23.18 -13.20 -21.97
CA SER A 802 -23.36 -12.95 -20.55
C SER A 802 -23.08 -11.47 -20.26
N VAL A 803 -23.94 -10.85 -19.47
CA VAL A 803 -23.77 -9.47 -19.02
C VAL A 803 -23.47 -9.51 -17.52
N THR A 804 -22.36 -8.89 -17.11
CA THR A 804 -21.94 -8.85 -15.71
C THR A 804 -21.78 -7.41 -15.25
N ALA A 805 -22.58 -6.99 -14.26
CA ALA A 805 -22.42 -5.72 -13.56
C ALA A 805 -21.42 -5.90 -12.41
N TYR A 806 -20.31 -5.17 -12.43
CA TYR A 806 -19.26 -5.19 -11.43
C TYR A 806 -19.20 -3.84 -10.69
N VAL A 807 -19.18 -3.89 -9.35
CA VAL A 807 -19.13 -2.72 -8.47
C VAL A 807 -18.07 -2.93 -7.39
N GLU A 808 -17.12 -2.00 -7.27
CA GLU A 808 -16.12 -1.99 -6.19
C GLU A 808 -16.56 -1.05 -5.06
N TRP A 809 -16.81 -1.62 -3.88
CA TRP A 809 -17.44 -0.91 -2.76
C TRP A 809 -16.43 -0.21 -1.84
N VAL A 810 -16.86 0.94 -1.29
CA VAL A 810 -16.15 1.68 -0.24
C VAL A 810 -17.02 1.79 1.02
N LEU A 811 -18.25 2.28 0.89
CA LEU A 811 -19.18 2.53 2.00
C LEU A 811 -18.55 3.36 3.13
N GLY A 812 -17.87 4.46 2.78
CA GLY A 812 -17.08 5.28 3.69
C GLY A 812 -16.21 6.30 2.95
N THR A 813 -15.04 6.63 3.51
CA THR A 813 -14.10 7.62 2.95
C THR A 813 -13.01 7.02 2.06
N SER A 814 -12.56 5.79 2.37
CA SER A 814 -11.59 5.07 1.55
C SER A 814 -11.74 3.56 1.72
N ARG A 815 -11.40 2.82 0.66
CA ARG A 815 -11.42 1.37 0.69
C ARG A 815 -10.46 0.77 1.72
N SER A 816 -9.26 1.34 1.83
CA SER A 816 -8.22 0.88 2.76
C SER A 816 -8.62 0.90 4.23
N THR A 817 -9.61 1.72 4.60
CA THR A 817 -10.11 1.84 5.98
C THR A 817 -11.43 1.10 6.20
N ALA A 818 -12.25 0.92 5.16
CA ALA A 818 -13.59 0.36 5.29
C ALA A 818 -13.74 -1.12 4.88
N ASP A 819 -12.98 -1.59 3.89
CA ASP A 819 -13.22 -2.87 3.18
C ASP A 819 -13.34 -4.10 4.11
N CYS A 820 -12.56 -4.12 5.19
CA CYS A 820 -12.53 -5.21 6.17
C CYS A 820 -13.76 -5.31 7.08
N PHE A 821 -14.61 -4.28 7.07
CA PHE A 821 -15.77 -4.12 7.94
C PHE A 821 -17.10 -4.10 7.18
N ILE A 822 -17.05 -4.18 5.85
CA ILE A 822 -18.23 -4.34 5.02
C ILE A 822 -18.79 -5.75 5.23
N THR A 823 -20.12 -5.84 5.22
CA THR A 823 -20.86 -7.10 5.22
C THR A 823 -21.87 -7.08 4.08
N SER A 824 -22.02 -8.20 3.38
CA SER A 824 -23.03 -8.38 2.33
C SER A 824 -24.07 -9.46 2.69
N SER A 825 -25.28 -9.30 2.17
CA SER A 825 -26.35 -10.29 2.24
C SER A 825 -27.14 -10.32 0.93
N LEU A 826 -27.92 -11.38 0.73
CA LEU A 826 -28.85 -11.52 -0.38
C LEU A 826 -30.27 -11.51 0.16
N ASP A 827 -31.13 -10.63 -0.35
CA ASP A 827 -32.57 -10.76 -0.14
C ASP A 827 -33.12 -11.84 -1.07
N THR A 828 -33.65 -12.92 -0.50
CA THR A 828 -34.12 -14.08 -1.26
C THR A 828 -35.40 -13.84 -2.06
N ASN A 829 -36.16 -12.78 -1.75
CA ASN A 829 -37.39 -12.46 -2.47
C ASN A 829 -37.11 -11.70 -3.77
N SER A 830 -36.18 -10.74 -3.71
CA SER A 830 -35.81 -9.88 -4.84
C SER A 830 -34.56 -10.35 -5.58
N ASN A 831 -33.73 -11.21 -4.99
CA ASN A 831 -32.34 -11.49 -5.38
C ASN A 831 -31.41 -10.26 -5.36
N THR A 832 -31.79 -9.19 -4.67
CA THR A 832 -30.95 -8.00 -4.52
C THR A 832 -29.82 -8.27 -3.54
N ILE A 833 -28.61 -7.81 -3.87
CA ILE A 833 -27.48 -7.82 -2.94
C ILE A 833 -27.53 -6.54 -2.12
N LEU A 834 -27.46 -6.71 -0.81
CA LEU A 834 -27.39 -5.63 0.17
C LEU A 834 -25.99 -5.59 0.79
N LEU A 835 -25.47 -4.38 1.03
CA LEU A 835 -24.20 -4.17 1.69
C LEU A 835 -24.29 -3.12 2.79
N HIS A 836 -23.53 -3.34 3.84
CA HIS A 836 -23.55 -2.50 5.03
C HIS A 836 -22.14 -2.30 5.61
N ASN A 837 -21.85 -1.10 6.11
CA ASN A 837 -20.66 -0.81 6.90
C ASN A 837 -21.08 -0.24 8.26
N ARG A 838 -21.27 -1.12 9.25
CA ARG A 838 -21.60 -0.72 10.64
C ARG A 838 -20.44 -0.10 11.40
N TRP A 839 -19.23 -0.25 10.89
CA TRP A 839 -18.03 0.28 11.52
C TRP A 839 -17.90 1.80 11.33
N GLY A 840 -18.37 2.31 10.19
CA GLY A 840 -18.32 3.74 9.87
C GLY A 840 -19.14 4.59 10.84
N MET A 841 -18.58 5.73 11.26
CA MET A 841 -19.21 6.61 12.26
C MET A 841 -20.33 7.51 11.69
N ALA A 842 -20.23 7.90 10.42
CA ALA A 842 -21.12 8.93 9.85
C ALA A 842 -22.50 8.38 9.46
N PHE A 843 -22.56 7.16 8.90
CA PHE A 843 -23.78 6.56 8.36
C PHE A 843 -23.93 5.06 8.71
N PRO A 844 -23.82 4.66 9.99
CA PRO A 844 -23.74 3.26 10.40
C PRO A 844 -25.02 2.44 10.17
N GLU A 845 -26.18 3.04 9.87
CA GLU A 845 -27.46 2.33 9.68
C GLU A 845 -27.86 2.16 8.22
N ARG A 846 -27.21 2.90 7.31
CA ARG A 846 -27.58 2.92 5.89
C ARG A 846 -27.17 1.64 5.17
N VAL A 847 -28.02 1.17 4.27
CA VAL A 847 -27.81 -0.09 3.52
C VAL A 847 -27.72 0.19 2.03
N ALA A 848 -26.57 -0.11 1.44
CA ALA A 848 -26.35 -0.01 0.01
C ALA A 848 -26.91 -1.24 -0.71
N PHE A 849 -27.25 -1.10 -1.99
CA PHE A 849 -27.76 -2.20 -2.79
C PHE A 849 -27.25 -2.18 -4.22
N VAL A 850 -27.21 -3.36 -4.83
CA VAL A 850 -27.04 -3.53 -6.27
C VAL A 850 -28.00 -4.58 -6.81
N ASP A 851 -28.57 -4.31 -7.98
CA ASP A 851 -29.62 -5.13 -8.58
C ASP A 851 -29.59 -5.06 -10.12
N MET A 852 -29.93 -6.14 -10.83
CA MET A 852 -30.10 -6.14 -12.29
C MET A 852 -31.58 -6.17 -12.71
N ALA A 853 -32.41 -5.40 -12.03
CA ALA A 853 -33.88 -5.42 -12.17
C ALA A 853 -34.48 -6.83 -12.06
N GLY A 854 -33.87 -7.70 -11.25
CA GLY A 854 -34.28 -9.09 -11.04
C GLY A 854 -33.79 -10.08 -12.11
N ALA A 855 -33.02 -9.63 -13.10
CA ALA A 855 -32.49 -10.49 -14.17
C ALA A 855 -31.24 -11.29 -13.75
N GLN A 856 -30.61 -10.96 -12.63
CA GLN A 856 -29.42 -11.64 -12.14
C GLN A 856 -29.68 -13.12 -11.83
N THR A 857 -28.78 -13.98 -12.27
CA THR A 857 -28.85 -15.45 -12.14
C THR A 857 -27.64 -16.05 -11.43
N ALA A 858 -26.54 -15.31 -11.36
CA ALA A 858 -25.34 -15.68 -10.63
C ALA A 858 -24.69 -14.42 -10.04
N TRP A 859 -23.99 -14.57 -8.91
CA TRP A 859 -23.32 -13.45 -8.27
C TRP A 859 -22.14 -13.87 -7.40
N THR A 860 -21.29 -12.91 -7.05
CA THR A 860 -20.34 -13.00 -5.94
C THR A 860 -20.13 -11.61 -5.34
N THR A 861 -19.83 -11.55 -4.05
CA THR A 861 -19.34 -10.32 -3.39
C THR A 861 -17.87 -10.38 -3.02
N ASP A 862 -17.11 -11.33 -3.57
CA ASP A 862 -15.66 -11.45 -3.38
C ASP A 862 -14.91 -11.05 -4.66
N ARG A 863 -14.17 -9.94 -4.57
CA ARG A 863 -13.35 -9.41 -5.65
C ARG A 863 -12.18 -10.33 -5.99
N SER A 864 -11.65 -11.07 -5.00
CA SER A 864 -10.57 -12.04 -5.21
C SER A 864 -11.04 -13.23 -6.03
N GLU A 865 -12.30 -13.63 -5.87
CA GLU A 865 -12.95 -14.62 -6.72
C GLU A 865 -13.07 -14.10 -8.16
N PHE A 866 -13.62 -12.89 -8.33
CA PHE A 866 -13.96 -12.33 -9.64
C PHE A 866 -12.73 -11.95 -10.48
N LEU A 867 -11.84 -11.13 -9.92
CA LEU A 867 -10.63 -10.68 -10.62
C LEU A 867 -9.57 -11.79 -10.68
N GLY A 868 -9.54 -12.67 -9.67
CA GLY A 868 -8.41 -13.54 -9.41
C GLY A 868 -7.28 -12.81 -8.67
N ARG A 869 -6.40 -13.59 -8.05
CA ARG A 869 -5.23 -13.07 -7.34
C ARG A 869 -4.18 -12.57 -8.35
N ASN A 870 -3.60 -11.41 -8.08
CA ASN A 870 -2.82 -10.62 -9.04
C ASN A 870 -3.57 -10.33 -10.36
N GLY A 871 -4.91 -10.33 -10.30
CA GLY A 871 -5.78 -10.08 -11.44
C GLY A 871 -5.92 -8.61 -11.78
N SER A 872 -6.65 -8.31 -12.86
CA SER A 872 -6.95 -6.94 -13.25
C SER A 872 -8.39 -6.80 -13.76
N LYS A 873 -8.93 -5.58 -13.67
CA LYS A 873 -10.26 -5.25 -14.22
C LYS A 873 -10.31 -5.38 -15.75
N ALA A 874 -9.17 -5.29 -16.44
CA ALA A 874 -9.08 -5.47 -17.88
C ALA A 874 -9.12 -6.95 -18.30
N ALA A 875 -8.84 -7.88 -17.39
CA ALA A 875 -8.94 -9.31 -17.65
C ALA A 875 -9.36 -10.06 -16.38
N PRO A 876 -10.64 -9.93 -15.95
CA PRO A 876 -11.12 -10.65 -14.77
C PRO A 876 -11.03 -12.16 -15.01
N ARG A 877 -10.49 -12.91 -14.03
CA ARG A 877 -10.32 -14.36 -14.14
C ARG A 877 -11.65 -15.07 -14.34
N ALA A 878 -12.69 -14.68 -13.59
CA ALA A 878 -14.01 -15.31 -13.68
C ALA A 878 -14.61 -15.24 -15.10
N LEU A 879 -14.41 -14.11 -15.79
CA LEU A 879 -14.89 -13.93 -17.16
C LEU A 879 -13.97 -14.62 -18.18
N SER A 880 -12.66 -14.41 -18.07
CA SER A 880 -11.66 -14.94 -19.01
C SER A 880 -11.65 -16.48 -19.03
N GLN A 881 -11.94 -17.12 -17.90
CA GLN A 881 -12.02 -18.57 -17.76
C GLN A 881 -13.45 -19.11 -17.77
N GLN A 882 -14.46 -18.24 -17.95
CA GLN A 882 -15.89 -18.56 -17.90
C GLN A 882 -16.28 -19.40 -16.66
N VAL A 883 -15.73 -19.06 -15.51
CA VAL A 883 -16.02 -19.73 -14.23
C VAL A 883 -17.35 -19.22 -13.69
N SER A 884 -18.20 -20.13 -13.22
CA SER A 884 -19.46 -19.76 -12.58
C SER A 884 -19.21 -19.04 -11.26
N LEU A 885 -19.92 -17.94 -11.00
CA LEU A 885 -19.83 -17.21 -9.74
C LEU A 885 -20.42 -18.04 -8.61
N SER A 886 -19.76 -18.04 -7.46
CA SER A 886 -20.00 -18.96 -6.34
C SER A 886 -21.28 -18.70 -5.55
N GLY A 887 -21.93 -17.55 -5.72
CA GLY A 887 -23.01 -17.08 -4.87
C GLY A 887 -22.55 -16.51 -3.53
N THR A 888 -21.23 -16.26 -3.36
CA THR A 888 -20.66 -15.79 -2.08
C THR A 888 -21.26 -14.45 -1.65
N VAL A 889 -21.75 -14.42 -0.41
CA VAL A 889 -22.16 -13.25 0.39
C VAL A 889 -21.70 -13.42 1.83
N GLY A 890 -21.54 -12.32 2.57
CA GLY A 890 -21.17 -12.33 3.98
C GLY A 890 -20.12 -11.29 4.32
N ALA A 891 -19.25 -11.60 5.27
CA ALA A 891 -18.23 -10.68 5.78
C ALA A 891 -16.83 -11.29 5.72
N GLY A 892 -15.82 -10.44 5.77
CA GLY A 892 -14.41 -10.83 5.78
C GLY A 892 -13.82 -11.14 4.40
N TYR A 893 -14.50 -10.77 3.32
CA TYR A 893 -13.99 -10.84 1.94
C TYR A 893 -13.34 -9.53 1.49
N ASP A 894 -12.69 -9.56 0.32
CA ASP A 894 -12.27 -8.37 -0.43
C ASP A 894 -13.49 -7.87 -1.22
N HIS A 895 -14.25 -6.89 -0.73
CA HIS A 895 -15.64 -6.71 -1.17
C HIS A 895 -15.76 -6.09 -2.57
N CYS A 896 -16.52 -6.76 -3.44
CA CYS A 896 -17.13 -6.20 -4.63
C CYS A 896 -18.60 -6.65 -4.72
N SER A 897 -19.26 -6.34 -5.81
CA SER A 897 -20.41 -7.13 -6.27
C SER A 897 -20.29 -7.36 -7.76
N ALA A 898 -20.34 -8.62 -8.18
CA ALA A 898 -20.48 -9.02 -9.57
C ALA A 898 -21.84 -9.72 -9.73
N LEU A 899 -22.77 -9.12 -10.47
CA LEU A 899 -24.07 -9.72 -10.80
C LEU A 899 -24.07 -10.11 -12.26
N GLN A 900 -24.49 -11.34 -12.58
CA GLN A 900 -24.46 -11.86 -13.94
C GLN A 900 -25.83 -12.36 -14.42
N THR A 901 -26.14 -12.06 -15.68
CA THR A 901 -27.26 -12.65 -16.42
C THR A 901 -26.82 -13.14 -17.79
N ASN A 902 -27.57 -14.08 -18.38
CA ASN A 902 -27.32 -14.59 -19.72
C ASN A 902 -28.45 -14.15 -20.66
N ILE A 903 -28.08 -13.73 -21.86
CA ILE A 903 -29.04 -13.36 -22.92
C ILE A 903 -28.66 -14.06 -24.23
N GLU A 904 -29.67 -14.36 -25.05
CA GLU A 904 -29.48 -14.79 -26.42
C GLU A 904 -30.09 -13.74 -27.34
N LEU A 905 -29.37 -13.39 -28.41
CA LEU A 905 -29.82 -12.41 -29.40
C LEU A 905 -29.78 -13.05 -30.78
N ALA A 906 -30.92 -13.06 -31.47
CA ALA A 906 -30.96 -13.30 -32.91
C ALA A 906 -30.27 -12.17 -33.67
N ASP A 907 -29.97 -12.39 -34.95
CA ASP A 907 -29.45 -11.33 -35.81
C ASP A 907 -30.49 -10.21 -35.96
N GLY A 908 -30.07 -8.96 -35.79
CA GLY A 908 -30.95 -7.78 -35.74
C GLY A 908 -31.76 -7.60 -34.45
N GLU A 909 -31.59 -8.45 -33.43
CA GLU A 909 -32.31 -8.32 -32.16
C GLU A 909 -31.60 -7.36 -31.19
N SER A 910 -32.39 -6.64 -30.39
CA SER A 910 -31.91 -5.80 -29.28
C SER A 910 -32.46 -6.28 -27.94
N ARG A 911 -31.64 -6.22 -26.89
CA ARG A 911 -32.07 -6.45 -25.51
C ARG A 911 -31.50 -5.38 -24.58
N GLU A 912 -32.33 -4.91 -23.66
CA GLU A 912 -31.92 -4.01 -22.59
C GLU A 912 -31.66 -4.80 -21.30
N VAL A 913 -30.59 -4.44 -20.59
CA VAL A 913 -30.24 -4.89 -19.25
C VAL A 913 -30.11 -3.68 -18.34
N ILE A 914 -30.89 -3.67 -17.26
CA ILE A 914 -30.95 -2.57 -16.29
C ILE A 914 -30.10 -2.92 -15.07
N MET A 915 -29.38 -1.93 -14.53
CA MET A 915 -28.59 -2.06 -13.31
C MET A 915 -28.93 -0.90 -12.37
N PHE A 916 -29.22 -1.23 -11.12
CA PHE A 916 -29.46 -0.28 -10.05
C PHE A 916 -28.33 -0.34 -9.04
N ILE A 917 -27.82 0.83 -8.63
CA ILE A 917 -26.88 1.00 -7.53
C ILE A 917 -27.44 2.11 -6.65
N GLY A 918 -27.61 1.88 -5.35
CA GLY A 918 -28.19 2.89 -4.47
C GLY A 918 -27.96 2.62 -3.00
N GLN A 919 -28.58 3.44 -2.15
CA GLN A 919 -28.52 3.26 -0.71
C GLN A 919 -29.81 3.74 -0.03
N GLY A 920 -30.42 2.87 0.78
CA GLY A 920 -31.54 3.21 1.66
C GLY A 920 -31.08 3.66 3.04
N ASP A 921 -31.99 4.29 3.80
CA ASP A 921 -31.73 4.66 5.20
C ASP A 921 -31.62 3.42 6.12
N CYS A 922 -32.20 2.30 5.69
CA CYS A 922 -32.13 0.99 6.30
C CYS A 922 -32.39 -0.08 5.22
N GLU A 923 -32.31 -1.36 5.60
CA GLU A 923 -32.57 -2.49 4.70
C GLU A 923 -33.97 -2.44 4.05
N GLN A 924 -35.01 -2.14 4.82
CA GLN A 924 -36.37 -2.05 4.30
C GLN A 924 -36.49 -0.97 3.22
N HIS A 925 -35.96 0.24 3.48
CA HIS A 925 -35.99 1.34 2.51
C HIS A 925 -35.19 0.99 1.24
N ALA A 926 -34.05 0.31 1.37
CA ALA A 926 -33.28 -0.16 0.21
C ALA A 926 -34.09 -1.10 -0.70
N LEU A 927 -34.81 -2.06 -0.12
CA LEU A 927 -35.66 -3.00 -0.86
C LEU A 927 -36.90 -2.31 -1.47
N GLU A 928 -37.49 -1.34 -0.77
CA GLU A 928 -38.59 -0.52 -1.30
C GLU A 928 -38.15 0.27 -2.53
N LEU A 929 -36.97 0.90 -2.50
CA LEU A 929 -36.40 1.58 -3.66
C LEU A 929 -36.27 0.65 -4.86
N VAL A 930 -35.68 -0.54 -4.67
CA VAL A 930 -35.53 -1.53 -5.76
C VAL A 930 -36.89 -1.97 -6.30
N SER A 931 -37.82 -2.33 -5.42
CA SER A 931 -39.16 -2.78 -5.81
C SER A 931 -39.90 -1.71 -6.62
N ASN A 932 -39.83 -0.45 -6.18
CA ASN A 932 -40.46 0.67 -6.86
C ASN A 932 -39.89 0.88 -8.27
N TYR A 933 -38.56 0.92 -8.41
CA TYR A 933 -37.93 1.19 -9.71
C TYR A 933 -37.98 0.02 -10.69
N ARG A 934 -38.16 -1.22 -10.22
CA ARG A 934 -38.47 -2.36 -11.10
C ARG A 934 -39.84 -2.24 -11.78
N GLN A 935 -40.78 -1.52 -11.16
CA GLN A 935 -42.16 -1.40 -11.66
C GLN A 935 -42.42 -0.10 -12.43
N ARG A 936 -41.53 0.90 -12.30
CA ARG A 936 -41.66 2.18 -13.01
C ARG A 936 -41.29 2.06 -14.47
N ASP A 937 -41.92 2.90 -15.28
CA ASP A 937 -41.46 3.17 -16.63
C ASP A 937 -40.18 4.03 -16.58
N LEU A 938 -39.04 3.44 -16.93
CA LEU A 938 -37.75 4.11 -16.88
C LEU A 938 -37.55 5.13 -18.01
N ASP A 939 -38.36 5.08 -19.07
CA ASP A 939 -38.38 6.12 -20.10
C ASP A 939 -39.07 7.38 -19.55
N GLU A 940 -40.17 7.23 -18.82
CA GLU A 940 -40.84 8.34 -18.12
C GLU A 940 -39.94 8.97 -17.04
N VAL A 941 -39.25 8.14 -16.25
CA VAL A 941 -38.31 8.65 -15.23
C VAL A 941 -37.19 9.46 -15.88
N PHE A 942 -36.60 8.96 -16.96
CA PHE A 942 -35.54 9.67 -17.68
C PHE A 942 -36.04 10.98 -18.31
N ALA A 943 -37.21 10.95 -18.96
CA ALA A 943 -37.85 12.14 -19.53
C ALA A 943 -38.13 13.19 -18.44
N GLY A 944 -38.52 12.77 -17.23
CA GLY A 944 -38.69 13.64 -16.08
C GLY A 944 -37.39 14.37 -15.69
N VAL A 945 -36.25 13.67 -15.71
CA VAL A 945 -34.92 14.26 -15.46
C VAL A 945 -34.57 15.28 -16.54
N GLN A 946 -34.76 14.94 -17.82
CA GLN A 946 -34.48 15.86 -18.93
C GLN A 946 -35.35 17.12 -18.86
N ASN A 947 -36.65 16.95 -18.63
CA ASN A 947 -37.59 18.07 -18.52
C ASN A 947 -37.29 18.97 -17.31
N HIS A 948 -36.86 18.38 -16.18
CA HIS A 948 -36.43 19.15 -15.01
C HIS A 948 -35.27 20.09 -15.37
N TRP A 949 -34.20 19.56 -15.97
CA TRP A 949 -33.04 20.37 -16.35
C TRP A 949 -33.37 21.38 -17.45
N GLN A 950 -34.17 20.99 -18.43
CA GLN A 950 -34.63 21.91 -19.48
C GLN A 950 -35.44 23.06 -18.88
N THR A 951 -36.36 22.80 -17.95
CA THR A 951 -37.15 23.84 -17.29
C THR A 951 -36.28 24.74 -16.43
N LEU A 952 -35.35 24.15 -15.68
CA LEU A 952 -34.47 24.87 -14.75
C LEU A 952 -33.50 25.81 -15.46
N LEU A 953 -32.82 25.32 -16.50
CA LEU A 953 -31.79 26.06 -17.22
C LEU A 953 -32.39 27.12 -18.17
N ASN A 954 -33.63 26.93 -18.64
CA ASN A 954 -34.31 27.90 -19.51
C ASN A 954 -34.95 29.10 -18.79
N LYS A 955 -34.84 29.21 -17.46
CA LYS A 955 -35.39 30.36 -16.71
C LYS A 955 -34.73 31.69 -17.09
N VAL A 956 -33.43 31.65 -17.38
CA VAL A 956 -32.67 32.80 -17.88
C VAL A 956 -31.98 32.34 -19.16
N GLN A 957 -32.20 33.08 -20.24
CA GLN A 957 -31.56 32.83 -21.54
C GLN A 957 -30.92 34.11 -22.04
N VAL A 958 -29.66 34.00 -22.42
CA VAL A 958 -28.82 35.06 -22.94
C VAL A 958 -28.61 34.78 -24.43
N LYS A 959 -28.75 35.81 -25.25
CA LYS A 959 -28.42 35.75 -26.66
C LYS A 959 -27.42 36.84 -26.99
N THR A 960 -26.24 36.46 -27.44
CA THR A 960 -25.15 37.36 -27.79
C THR A 960 -24.69 37.11 -29.24
N PRO A 961 -23.84 37.98 -29.80
CA PRO A 961 -23.15 37.66 -31.05
C PRO A 961 -22.12 36.52 -30.93
N ASP A 962 -21.75 36.09 -29.71
CA ASP A 962 -20.81 35.00 -29.46
C ASP A 962 -21.56 33.74 -29.03
N ARG A 963 -21.65 32.78 -29.96
CA ARG A 963 -22.37 31.52 -29.74
C ARG A 963 -21.75 30.67 -28.61
N ALA A 964 -20.44 30.76 -28.36
CA ALA A 964 -19.81 30.01 -27.27
C ALA A 964 -20.27 30.54 -25.91
N MET A 965 -20.39 31.86 -25.77
CA MET A 965 -20.90 32.51 -24.57
C MET A 965 -22.35 32.12 -24.29
N ASP A 966 -23.20 32.08 -25.32
CA ASP A 966 -24.60 31.66 -25.20
C ASP A 966 -24.70 30.22 -24.67
N ILE A 967 -23.93 29.27 -25.23
CA ILE A 967 -23.95 27.86 -24.81
C ILE A 967 -23.56 27.72 -23.33
N MET A 968 -22.50 28.42 -22.89
CA MET A 968 -22.01 28.30 -21.53
C MET A 968 -22.98 28.93 -20.51
N LEU A 969 -23.50 30.12 -20.79
CA LEU A 969 -24.40 30.84 -19.88
C LEU A 969 -25.80 30.20 -19.80
N ASN A 970 -26.33 29.68 -20.91
CA ASN A 970 -27.70 29.16 -20.98
C ASN A 970 -27.86 27.73 -20.46
N GLY A 971 -26.77 27.08 -20.06
CA GLY A 971 -26.78 25.70 -19.60
C GLY A 971 -25.63 25.37 -18.67
N TRP A 972 -24.43 25.17 -19.23
CA TRP A 972 -23.33 24.48 -18.55
C TRP A 972 -22.83 25.15 -17.26
N LEU A 973 -22.72 26.49 -17.21
CA LEU A 973 -22.27 27.18 -15.99
C LEU A 973 -23.30 27.07 -14.85
N MET A 974 -24.58 27.20 -15.18
CA MET A 974 -25.68 27.05 -14.22
C MET A 974 -25.82 25.59 -13.76
N TYR A 975 -25.73 24.64 -14.71
CA TYR A 975 -25.70 23.21 -14.43
C TYR A 975 -24.56 22.84 -13.48
N GLN A 976 -23.34 23.30 -13.78
CA GLN A 976 -22.17 23.08 -12.93
C GLN A 976 -22.35 23.65 -11.51
N THR A 977 -22.91 24.85 -11.40
CA THR A 977 -23.17 25.48 -10.09
C THR A 977 -24.15 24.64 -9.28
N ILE A 978 -25.26 24.19 -9.88
CA ILE A 978 -26.29 23.44 -9.16
C ILE A 978 -25.84 22.00 -8.88
N ALA A 979 -25.48 21.24 -9.92
CA ALA A 979 -25.15 19.83 -9.81
C ALA A 979 -23.83 19.61 -9.03
N CYS A 980 -22.76 20.31 -9.41
CA CYS A 980 -21.43 20.08 -8.82
C CYS A 980 -21.23 20.80 -7.49
N ARG A 981 -21.58 22.09 -7.41
CA ARG A 981 -21.22 22.93 -6.25
C ARG A 981 -22.26 22.87 -5.13
N ILE A 982 -23.55 22.93 -5.47
CA ILE A 982 -24.63 22.95 -4.47
C ILE A 982 -25.02 21.54 -4.04
N TRP A 983 -25.34 20.64 -4.97
CA TRP A 983 -25.82 19.29 -4.65
C TRP A 983 -24.68 18.31 -4.33
N ALA A 984 -23.81 18.04 -5.30
CA ALA A 984 -22.74 17.05 -5.15
C ALA A 984 -21.65 17.47 -4.16
N ARG A 985 -21.27 18.76 -4.18
CA ARG A 985 -20.07 19.30 -3.50
C ARG A 985 -18.83 18.47 -3.85
N SER A 986 -18.72 18.11 -5.13
CA SER A 986 -17.70 17.23 -5.69
C SER A 986 -17.35 17.58 -7.13
N SER A 987 -16.12 17.25 -7.52
CA SER A 987 -15.59 17.24 -8.89
C SER A 987 -14.53 16.14 -9.02
N PHE A 988 -13.74 16.12 -10.11
CA PHE A 988 -12.65 15.16 -10.28
C PHE A 988 -11.58 15.30 -9.19
N TYR A 989 -11.01 16.51 -9.04
CA TYR A 989 -9.88 16.73 -8.15
C TYR A 989 -10.28 16.86 -6.68
N GLN A 990 -11.55 17.08 -6.37
CA GLN A 990 -12.00 17.25 -4.99
C GLN A 990 -13.39 16.65 -4.75
N ALA A 991 -13.48 15.70 -3.81
CA ALA A 991 -14.72 15.26 -3.19
C ALA A 991 -14.74 15.76 -1.74
N SER A 992 -15.57 16.77 -1.46
CA SER A 992 -15.64 17.41 -0.13
C SER A 992 -16.87 16.99 0.65
N GLY A 993 -18.04 17.06 0.02
CA GLY A 993 -19.33 16.87 0.69
C GLY A 993 -19.70 17.94 1.74
N ALA A 994 -18.74 18.75 2.20
CA ALA A 994 -18.92 19.83 3.18
C ALA A 994 -19.41 21.13 2.54
N TYR A 995 -20.12 21.94 3.34
CA TYR A 995 -20.38 23.34 3.01
C TYR A 995 -19.21 24.19 3.47
N GLY A 996 -18.63 24.97 2.57
CA GLY A 996 -17.79 26.13 2.89
C GLY A 996 -18.67 27.35 3.12
N PHE A 997 -18.32 28.17 4.10
CA PHE A 997 -19.12 29.33 4.48
C PHE A 997 -19.22 30.35 3.35
N ARG A 998 -18.05 30.83 2.89
CA ARG A 998 -17.95 31.77 1.78
C ARG A 998 -18.43 31.16 0.47
N ASP A 999 -17.88 30.01 0.14
CA ASP A 999 -17.95 29.44 -1.21
C ASP A 999 -19.41 29.16 -1.61
N GLN A 1000 -20.22 28.56 -0.73
CA GLN A 1000 -21.61 28.25 -1.06
C GLN A 1000 -22.57 29.42 -0.89
N LEU A 1001 -22.19 30.49 -0.17
CA LEU A 1001 -22.91 31.77 -0.25
C LEU A 1001 -22.71 32.41 -1.64
N GLN A 1002 -21.51 32.35 -2.21
CA GLN A 1002 -21.25 32.81 -3.57
C GLN A 1002 -21.98 31.97 -4.63
N ASP A 1003 -21.90 30.64 -4.52
CA ASP A 1003 -22.64 29.74 -5.40
C ASP A 1003 -24.16 30.00 -5.29
N GLY A 1004 -24.65 30.28 -4.08
CA GLY A 1004 -26.05 30.63 -3.82
C GLY A 1004 -26.51 31.93 -4.49
N MET A 1005 -25.67 32.98 -4.52
CA MET A 1005 -25.99 34.23 -5.21
C MET A 1005 -26.19 34.02 -6.71
N ALA A 1006 -25.38 33.16 -7.33
CA ALA A 1006 -25.44 32.88 -8.77
C ALA A 1006 -26.77 32.24 -9.21
N ILE A 1007 -27.42 31.50 -8.30
CA ILE A 1007 -28.67 30.77 -8.60
C ILE A 1007 -29.94 31.48 -8.11
N THR A 1008 -29.83 32.68 -7.52
CA THR A 1008 -30.96 33.38 -6.88
C THR A 1008 -32.18 33.55 -7.80
N LEU A 1009 -31.97 33.87 -9.09
CA LEU A 1009 -33.06 34.04 -10.05
C LEU A 1009 -33.72 32.70 -10.43
N SER A 1010 -32.90 31.65 -10.58
CA SER A 1010 -33.38 30.34 -11.03
C SER A 1010 -33.94 29.48 -9.89
N GLN A 1011 -33.39 29.61 -8.68
CA GLN A 1011 -33.66 28.77 -7.51
C GLN A 1011 -33.62 29.59 -6.20
N PRO A 1012 -34.46 30.63 -6.03
CA PRO A 1012 -34.42 31.51 -4.85
C PRO A 1012 -34.65 30.76 -3.54
N ALA A 1013 -35.42 29.67 -3.55
CA ALA A 1013 -35.66 28.86 -2.37
C ALA A 1013 -34.37 28.18 -1.84
N ILE A 1014 -33.50 27.72 -2.74
CA ILE A 1014 -32.23 27.08 -2.38
C ILE A 1014 -31.27 28.12 -1.79
N THR A 1015 -31.18 29.30 -2.41
CA THR A 1015 -30.37 30.42 -1.91
C THR A 1015 -30.80 30.82 -0.51
N ARG A 1016 -32.12 31.02 -0.29
CA ARG A 1016 -32.68 31.35 1.03
C ARG A 1016 -32.34 30.28 2.06
N ALA A 1017 -32.54 29.01 1.73
CA ALA A 1017 -32.23 27.90 2.63
C ALA A 1017 -30.74 27.87 3.02
N HIS A 1018 -29.84 28.19 2.09
CA HIS A 1018 -28.41 28.24 2.37
C HIS A 1018 -28.00 29.46 3.21
N ILE A 1019 -28.56 30.65 2.95
CA ILE A 1019 -28.35 31.85 3.79
C ILE A 1019 -28.72 31.56 5.25
N LEU A 1020 -29.89 30.96 5.49
CA LEU A 1020 -30.33 30.59 6.84
C LEU A 1020 -29.41 29.54 7.48
N ARG A 1021 -28.93 28.57 6.70
CA ARG A 1021 -27.98 27.57 7.17
C ARG A 1021 -26.66 28.19 7.59
N ALA A 1022 -26.10 29.10 6.78
CA ALA A 1022 -24.85 29.80 7.07
C ALA A 1022 -25.01 30.75 8.26
N ALA A 1023 -26.13 31.48 8.37
CA ALA A 1023 -26.43 32.33 9.52
C ALA A 1023 -26.43 31.54 10.84
N GLY A 1024 -26.93 30.30 10.83
CA GLY A 1024 -26.87 29.38 11.98
C GLY A 1024 -25.46 28.91 12.37
N ARG A 1025 -24.41 29.24 11.59
CA ARG A 1025 -23.01 28.91 11.85
C ARG A 1025 -22.16 30.11 12.29
N GLN A 1026 -22.79 31.27 12.52
CA GLN A 1026 -22.14 32.45 13.07
C GLN A 1026 -22.16 32.41 14.60
N PHE A 1027 -21.01 32.71 15.21
CA PHE A 1027 -20.86 32.83 16.66
C PHE A 1027 -21.18 34.25 17.13
N VAL A 1028 -21.40 34.42 18.44
CA VAL A 1028 -21.77 35.71 19.05
C VAL A 1028 -20.70 36.79 18.79
N GLU A 1029 -19.43 36.40 18.71
CA GLU A 1029 -18.32 37.30 18.41
C GLU A 1029 -18.27 37.74 16.92
N GLY A 1030 -19.13 37.15 16.07
CA GLY A 1030 -19.29 37.48 14.66
C GLY A 1030 -18.40 36.69 13.70
N ASP A 1031 -17.46 35.89 14.19
CA ASP A 1031 -16.75 34.89 13.40
C ASP A 1031 -17.62 33.63 13.17
N VAL A 1032 -17.16 32.71 12.33
CA VAL A 1032 -18.00 31.64 11.78
C VAL A 1032 -17.25 30.31 11.73
N GLN A 1033 -17.99 29.21 11.54
CA GLN A 1033 -17.39 27.97 11.04
C GLN A 1033 -17.00 28.16 9.57
N HIS A 1034 -15.72 28.04 9.23
CA HIS A 1034 -15.19 28.20 7.87
C HIS A 1034 -15.76 27.16 6.90
N TRP A 1035 -15.92 25.92 7.37
CA TRP A 1035 -16.66 24.88 6.69
C TRP A 1035 -17.30 23.94 7.72
N TRP A 1036 -18.35 23.23 7.32
CA TRP A 1036 -19.00 22.19 8.13
C TRP A 1036 -19.61 21.06 7.29
N LEU A 1037 -19.70 19.87 7.88
CA LEU A 1037 -20.41 18.73 7.34
C LEU A 1037 -21.94 18.91 7.49
N PRO A 1038 -22.74 18.67 6.44
CA PRO A 1038 -24.19 18.86 6.49
C PRO A 1038 -24.89 18.02 7.56
N HIS A 1039 -24.48 16.75 7.71
CA HIS A 1039 -25.17 15.76 8.55
C HIS A 1039 -24.86 15.91 10.05
N SER A 1040 -23.63 16.30 10.41
CA SER A 1040 -23.17 16.36 11.81
C SER A 1040 -22.96 17.79 12.31
N GLY A 1041 -22.76 18.77 11.41
CA GLY A 1041 -22.32 20.11 11.78
C GLY A 1041 -20.88 20.21 12.27
N GLN A 1042 -20.13 19.10 12.26
CA GLN A 1042 -18.69 19.11 12.53
C GLN A 1042 -17.99 19.96 11.47
N GLY A 1043 -17.03 20.77 11.90
CA GLY A 1043 -16.42 21.77 11.06
C GLY A 1043 -15.33 22.52 11.81
N VAL A 1044 -14.67 23.44 11.11
CA VAL A 1044 -13.56 24.21 11.69
C VAL A 1044 -14.00 25.65 11.89
N ARG A 1045 -13.91 26.15 13.14
CA ARG A 1045 -14.00 27.59 13.44
C ARG A 1045 -12.65 28.23 13.15
N THR A 1046 -12.62 29.23 12.28
CA THR A 1046 -11.39 29.98 11.98
C THR A 1046 -11.64 31.47 12.18
N HIS A 1047 -10.56 32.25 12.19
CA HIS A 1047 -10.63 33.71 12.19
C HIS A 1047 -10.23 34.29 10.82
N ILE A 1048 -10.46 33.53 9.74
CA ILE A 1048 -10.32 34.04 8.38
C ILE A 1048 -11.25 35.25 8.25
N SER A 1049 -10.67 36.40 7.88
CA SER A 1049 -11.34 37.69 8.03
C SER A 1049 -12.45 37.92 7.02
N ASP A 1050 -12.39 37.31 5.83
CA ASP A 1050 -13.35 37.54 4.77
C ASP A 1050 -14.63 36.72 4.91
N ASP A 1051 -14.62 35.56 5.58
CA ASP A 1051 -15.83 34.72 5.74
C ASP A 1051 -17.04 35.50 6.27
N ARG A 1052 -16.80 36.45 7.19
CA ARG A 1052 -17.82 37.23 7.90
C ARG A 1052 -18.60 38.18 6.99
N VAL A 1053 -17.99 38.68 5.90
CA VAL A 1053 -18.62 39.68 5.03
C VAL A 1053 -19.59 39.06 4.02
N TRP A 1054 -19.38 37.79 3.69
CA TRP A 1054 -20.15 37.10 2.65
C TRP A 1054 -21.61 36.90 3.01
N LEU A 1055 -21.93 36.68 4.29
CA LEU A 1055 -23.32 36.49 4.72
C LEU A 1055 -24.16 37.75 4.51
N ALA A 1056 -23.62 38.91 4.88
CA ALA A 1056 -24.30 40.20 4.68
C ALA A 1056 -24.49 40.50 3.19
N LEU A 1057 -23.45 40.30 2.38
CA LEU A 1057 -23.50 40.52 0.93
C LEU A 1057 -24.53 39.60 0.25
N ALA A 1058 -24.49 38.30 0.53
CA ALA A 1058 -25.41 37.34 -0.05
C ALA A 1058 -26.87 37.60 0.37
N THR A 1059 -27.09 38.01 1.63
CA THR A 1059 -28.42 38.39 2.12
C THR A 1059 -28.93 39.65 1.44
N ALA A 1060 -28.09 40.68 1.30
CA ALA A 1060 -28.47 41.92 0.63
C ALA A 1060 -28.72 41.73 -0.88
N ASN A 1061 -28.03 40.78 -1.53
CA ASN A 1061 -28.27 40.44 -2.92
C ASN A 1061 -29.57 39.63 -3.12
N TYR A 1062 -29.98 38.86 -2.10
CA TYR A 1062 -31.18 38.03 -2.13
C TYR A 1062 -32.48 38.84 -1.94
N ILE A 1063 -32.44 39.88 -1.08
CA ILE A 1063 -33.56 40.80 -0.82
C ILE A 1063 -33.72 41.76 -2.01
#